data_AF-A0A5Q4H2X3-F1
#
_entry.id   AF-A0A5Q4H2X3-F1
#
_cell.length_a   1.000
_cell.length_b   1.000
_cell.length_c   1.000
_cell.angle_alpha   90.00
_cell.angle_beta   90.00
_cell.angle_gamma   90.00
#
_symmetry.space_group_name_H-M   'P 1'
#
loop_
_entity.id
_entity.type
_entity.pdbx_description
1 polymer ?
#
loop_
_entity_poly.entity_id
_entity_poly.type
_entity_poly.pdbx_seq_one_letter_code
_entity_poly.pdbx_strand_id
1 'polypeptide(L)'
;APEQPFTYHGYYRHNNRVVFCYRIGDVEYLDSPWVIDGKFTREVAPVTEHSLRGFVVGGPAQWPQVLETRIIPGTARPFAIDTIELPTDNPWKALLFCSGHDFLADGSALVCTMQGDVWHVTGLESGIDSPGVARWKRFAAGLHQPLGLVVATDGIYVQCRDQLTRLTDVNGDGEADFYECFCNAFKTSPNGHDFICGLERDPQRYFYTASSNQGLVRMSPDGRGADVIATGFRNPGGLGICPDGSLTVPNSEGEWTPASMICLVPGGKHAGSHSRGHFGSGGPRNDQPPALPLAYLPRVMDNSSGGQTVVPAATWGPMQGQLLHFSFGMGDWFAVLRDEVDGQVQGAVLPMAGDFRSGAHRGRFSTHDHHLYVSGQQGWVSFTPDDGCFQRVRYTGDAFQIATGFHIHENGVRITFAQPVDPALVTNVNNHFAQCWNYRYSGAYGSPEYSPSHPGVQGHDPLRITGAHVLSDEHSIFVEIPDLQPVNQLHLRLHVNPDDDYAVCNPAGSGHDLFVTVHRLDAAFQGVPGFKPVAKTIAAHPILADLALNAVRVPNPWRKPVEGARRVELQTAGNLTYATRELRAKANEPLALTLVNPDVVPHNWVLVRPGALQSVGGLANQLIANPEAFARHYIPESADVLCYTDVVDPGQSQTIYIQAPSQPGRYPFLCTFPGHWMVMNGELIVQ
;
A
#
# COMPACT_ATOMS: atom_id res chain seq x y z
N ALA A 1 14.05 29.81 -18.69
CA ALA A 1 12.99 30.13 -17.72
C ALA A 1 12.73 31.63 -17.79
N PRO A 2 11.49 32.10 -17.61
CA PRO A 2 11.21 33.53 -17.53
C PRO A 2 11.96 34.16 -16.34
N GLU A 3 12.32 35.44 -16.46
CA GLU A 3 12.99 36.21 -15.39
C GLU A 3 12.01 36.65 -14.28
N GLN A 4 10.71 36.64 -14.59
CA GLN A 4 9.63 37.00 -13.68
C GLN A 4 9.01 35.74 -13.04
N PRO A 5 8.26 35.88 -11.92
CA PRO A 5 7.51 34.77 -11.32
C PRO A 5 6.64 34.05 -12.34
N PHE A 6 6.73 32.73 -12.36
CA PHE A 6 6.00 31.86 -13.27
C PHE A 6 5.03 30.96 -12.48
N THR A 7 3.82 30.79 -12.99
CA THR A 7 2.84 29.84 -12.44
C THR A 7 2.19 29.09 -13.58
N TYR A 8 2.34 27.77 -13.61
CA TYR A 8 1.64 26.92 -14.56
C TYR A 8 0.21 26.67 -14.05
N HIS A 9 -0.79 26.92 -14.89
CA HIS A 9 -2.21 26.74 -14.51
C HIS A 9 -2.80 25.45 -15.05
N GLY A 10 -2.25 24.88 -16.11
CA GLY A 10 -2.81 23.68 -16.74
C GLY A 10 -2.91 23.79 -18.25
N TYR A 11 -3.88 23.09 -18.82
CA TYR A 11 -4.14 23.14 -20.26
C TYR A 11 -5.62 22.99 -20.60
N TYR A 12 -6.01 23.62 -21.71
CA TYR A 12 -7.30 23.43 -22.35
C TYR A 12 -7.18 22.37 -23.44
N ARG A 13 -8.20 21.54 -23.55
CA ARG A 13 -8.36 20.57 -24.63
C ARG A 13 -9.53 21.00 -25.50
N HIS A 14 -9.30 21.04 -26.82
CA HIS A 14 -10.34 21.40 -27.78
C HIS A 14 -10.11 20.61 -29.06
N ASN A 15 -10.98 19.65 -29.36
CA ASN A 15 -10.76 18.67 -30.44
C ASN A 15 -9.39 17.98 -30.28
N ASN A 16 -8.56 18.00 -31.33
CA ASN A 16 -7.21 17.46 -31.32
C ASN A 16 -6.15 18.46 -30.81
N ARG A 17 -6.55 19.65 -30.34
CA ARG A 17 -5.64 20.70 -29.87
C ARG A 17 -5.51 20.67 -28.35
N VAL A 18 -4.28 20.95 -27.90
CA VAL A 18 -3.94 21.27 -26.52
C VAL A 18 -3.39 22.68 -26.48
N VAL A 19 -3.87 23.49 -25.54
CA VAL A 19 -3.41 24.87 -25.32
C VAL A 19 -3.02 25.00 -23.86
N PHE A 20 -1.73 25.19 -23.59
CA PHE A 20 -1.22 25.38 -22.24
C PHE A 20 -1.56 26.78 -21.74
N CYS A 21 -1.85 26.89 -20.44
CA CYS A 21 -2.18 28.14 -19.77
C CYS A 21 -1.20 28.36 -18.59
N TYR A 22 -0.62 29.54 -18.51
CA TYR A 22 0.29 29.92 -17.42
C TYR A 22 0.39 31.43 -17.28
N ARG A 23 0.86 31.87 -16.11
CA ARG A 23 1.11 33.27 -15.79
C ARG A 23 2.60 33.58 -15.69
N ILE A 24 3.02 34.71 -16.24
CA ILE A 24 4.34 35.32 -16.06
C ILE A 24 4.13 36.73 -15.51
N GLY A 25 4.59 37.00 -14.29
CA GLY A 25 4.27 38.23 -13.58
C GLY A 25 2.76 38.35 -13.35
N ASP A 26 2.15 39.38 -13.96
CA ASP A 26 0.71 39.67 -13.88
C ASP A 26 -0.04 39.36 -15.19
N VAL A 27 0.62 38.75 -16.17
CA VAL A 27 0.04 38.48 -17.50
C VAL A 27 -0.20 36.98 -17.69
N GLU A 28 -1.43 36.64 -18.07
CA GLU A 28 -1.83 35.29 -18.45
C GLU A 28 -1.50 35.03 -19.93
N TYR A 29 -0.88 33.88 -20.20
CA TYR A 29 -0.43 33.47 -21.52
C TYR A 29 -1.10 32.15 -21.95
N LEU A 30 -1.34 32.05 -23.25
CA LEU A 30 -1.61 30.79 -23.91
C LEU A 30 -0.38 30.38 -24.74
N ASP A 31 -0.12 29.07 -24.74
CA ASP A 31 0.95 28.44 -25.52
C ASP A 31 0.39 27.22 -26.25
N SER A 32 0.42 27.28 -27.57
CA SER A 32 -0.12 26.23 -28.44
C SER A 32 0.96 25.69 -29.38
N PRO A 33 1.68 24.63 -28.97
CA PRO A 33 2.54 23.87 -29.87
C PRO A 33 1.70 22.99 -30.83
N TRP A 34 2.12 22.89 -32.09
CA TRP A 34 1.45 22.09 -33.12
C TRP A 34 2.37 21.66 -34.25
N VAL A 35 1.88 20.77 -35.12
CA VAL A 35 2.57 20.38 -36.37
C VAL A 35 1.73 20.78 -37.59
N ILE A 36 2.29 21.64 -38.44
CA ILE A 36 1.70 22.07 -39.72
C ILE A 36 2.62 21.58 -40.84
N ASP A 37 2.10 20.77 -41.76
CA ASP A 37 2.86 20.18 -42.88
C ASP A 37 4.16 19.49 -42.44
N GLY A 38 4.10 18.74 -41.33
CA GLY A 38 5.25 18.03 -40.76
C GLY A 38 6.25 18.92 -40.02
N LYS A 39 6.00 20.24 -39.91
CA LYS A 39 6.86 21.18 -39.20
C LYS A 39 6.24 21.58 -37.86
N PHE A 40 7.05 21.54 -36.82
CA PHE A 40 6.67 22.06 -35.51
C PHE A 40 6.48 23.58 -35.59
N THR A 41 5.37 24.05 -35.05
CA THR A 41 4.99 25.45 -34.90
C THR A 41 4.55 25.67 -33.46
N ARG A 42 4.78 26.85 -32.91
CA ARG A 42 4.38 27.19 -31.54
C ARG A 42 4.00 28.65 -31.49
N GLU A 43 2.79 28.93 -31.03
CA GLU A 43 2.34 30.28 -30.73
C GLU A 43 2.35 30.49 -29.21
N VAL A 44 2.95 31.58 -28.76
CA VAL A 44 2.92 32.02 -27.36
C VAL A 44 2.53 33.48 -27.34
N ALA A 45 1.43 33.83 -26.67
CA ALA A 45 0.93 35.20 -26.59
C ALA A 45 0.07 35.39 -25.34
N PRO A 46 -0.09 36.63 -24.84
CA PRO A 46 -1.09 36.94 -23.82
C PRO A 46 -2.47 36.41 -24.23
N VAL A 47 -3.30 35.98 -23.28
CA VAL A 47 -4.65 35.43 -23.56
C VAL A 47 -5.47 36.37 -24.44
N THR A 48 -5.35 37.69 -24.26
CA THR A 48 -6.09 38.69 -25.05
C THR A 48 -5.67 38.76 -26.51
N GLU A 49 -4.47 38.31 -26.85
CA GLU A 49 -3.85 38.44 -28.18
C GLU A 49 -3.73 37.09 -28.91
N HIS A 50 -3.72 35.98 -28.17
CA HIS A 50 -3.52 34.65 -28.74
C HIS A 50 -4.63 34.29 -29.75
N SER A 51 -4.25 33.63 -30.85
CA SER A 51 -5.18 33.25 -31.92
C SER A 51 -6.26 32.27 -31.41
N LEU A 52 -5.89 31.38 -30.50
CA LEU A 52 -6.77 30.40 -29.86
C LEU A 52 -7.43 30.87 -28.55
N ARG A 53 -7.47 32.17 -28.27
CA ARG A 53 -8.12 32.69 -27.05
C ARG A 53 -9.58 32.28 -26.88
N GLY A 54 -10.29 31.98 -27.97
CA GLY A 54 -11.66 31.45 -27.93
C GLY A 54 -11.77 29.99 -27.49
N PHE A 55 -10.65 29.27 -27.27
CA PHE A 55 -10.69 27.87 -26.85
C PHE A 55 -10.83 27.70 -25.33
N VAL A 56 -10.70 28.80 -24.56
CA VAL A 56 -10.83 28.79 -23.11
C VAL A 56 -12.28 28.70 -22.62
N VAL A 57 -13.25 28.71 -23.54
CA VAL A 57 -14.69 28.59 -23.25
C VAL A 57 -15.27 27.22 -23.65
N GLY A 58 -14.38 26.25 -23.92
CA GLY A 58 -14.75 24.87 -24.22
C GLY A 58 -14.83 24.56 -25.71
N GLY A 59 -14.71 23.28 -26.05
CA GLY A 59 -14.80 22.77 -27.42
C GLY A 59 -16.02 21.91 -27.67
N PRO A 60 -16.24 21.40 -28.89
CA PRO A 60 -17.23 20.35 -29.08
C PRO A 60 -16.76 19.05 -28.41
N ALA A 61 -17.71 18.30 -27.84
CA ALA A 61 -17.54 16.96 -27.32
C ALA A 61 -16.69 16.04 -28.25
N GLN A 62 -15.62 15.46 -27.70
CA GLN A 62 -14.73 14.50 -28.36
C GLN A 62 -15.23 13.07 -28.26
N TRP A 63 -15.98 12.75 -27.21
CA TRP A 63 -16.44 11.41 -26.86
C TRP A 63 -17.96 11.40 -26.60
N PRO A 64 -18.79 11.70 -27.62
CA PRO A 64 -20.24 11.77 -27.45
C PRO A 64 -20.90 10.40 -27.19
N GLN A 65 -20.16 9.30 -27.32
CA GLN A 65 -20.69 7.95 -27.15
C GLN A 65 -21.02 7.65 -25.69
N VAL A 66 -22.19 7.05 -25.46
CA VAL A 66 -22.58 6.43 -24.20
C VAL A 66 -22.59 4.92 -24.41
N LEU A 67 -21.83 4.20 -23.58
CA LEU A 67 -21.73 2.75 -23.62
C LEU A 67 -22.60 2.17 -22.50
N GLU A 68 -23.41 1.16 -22.80
CA GLU A 68 -24.25 0.50 -21.81
C GLU A 68 -23.65 -0.85 -21.41
N THR A 69 -23.65 -1.14 -20.12
CA THR A 69 -23.22 -2.43 -19.55
C THR A 69 -24.22 -2.89 -18.49
N ARG A 70 -24.18 -4.17 -18.10
CA ARG A 70 -25.14 -4.70 -17.12
C ARG A 70 -24.67 -4.44 -15.70
N ILE A 71 -25.63 -4.26 -14.81
CA ILE A 71 -25.43 -4.38 -13.35
C ILE A 71 -26.02 -5.72 -12.94
N ILE A 72 -25.21 -6.60 -12.37
CA ILE A 72 -25.61 -7.93 -11.93
C ILE A 72 -25.67 -7.93 -10.40
N PRO A 73 -26.87 -7.95 -9.78
CA PRO A 73 -26.99 -7.96 -8.33
C PRO A 73 -26.43 -9.23 -7.71
N GLY A 74 -25.69 -9.07 -6.60
CA GLY A 74 -25.30 -10.18 -5.74
C GLY A 74 -26.45 -10.69 -4.87
N THR A 75 -26.38 -11.94 -4.45
CA THR A 75 -27.44 -12.60 -3.64
C THR A 75 -27.00 -12.94 -2.21
N ALA A 76 -25.74 -12.71 -1.87
CA ALA A 76 -25.18 -13.00 -0.56
C ALA A 76 -25.79 -12.11 0.54
N ARG A 77 -25.69 -12.58 1.78
CA ARG A 77 -26.17 -11.92 3.00
C ARG A 77 -25.08 -12.00 4.08
N PRO A 78 -24.92 -11.00 4.96
CA PRO A 78 -25.71 -9.76 5.04
C PRO A 78 -25.24 -8.67 4.06
N PHE A 79 -24.14 -8.93 3.34
CA PHE A 79 -23.61 -8.04 2.32
C PHE A 79 -23.64 -8.72 0.96
N ALA A 80 -24.30 -8.09 0.00
CA ALA A 80 -24.34 -8.52 -1.39
C ALA A 80 -23.36 -7.67 -2.22
N ILE A 81 -22.50 -8.32 -3.02
CA ILE A 81 -21.59 -7.64 -3.93
C ILE A 81 -22.16 -7.72 -5.35
N ASP A 82 -22.64 -6.58 -5.86
CA ASP A 82 -23.10 -6.43 -7.23
C ASP A 82 -21.92 -6.18 -8.18
N THR A 83 -21.99 -6.75 -9.36
CA THR A 83 -21.01 -6.50 -10.44
C THR A 83 -21.55 -5.45 -11.39
N ILE A 84 -20.90 -4.29 -11.48
CA ILE A 84 -21.16 -3.29 -12.52
C ILE A 84 -20.16 -3.58 -13.63
N GLU A 85 -20.62 -4.20 -14.73
CA GLU A 85 -19.74 -4.59 -15.82
C GLU A 85 -19.03 -3.36 -16.41
N LEU A 86 -17.74 -3.50 -16.72
CA LEU A 86 -16.96 -2.45 -17.36
C LEU A 86 -17.13 -2.50 -18.90
N PRO A 87 -17.13 -1.36 -19.61
CA PRO A 87 -17.21 -1.33 -21.08
C PRO A 87 -15.87 -1.73 -21.74
N THR A 88 -15.47 -2.99 -21.58
CA THR A 88 -14.17 -3.51 -22.08
C THR A 88 -14.08 -3.51 -23.60
N ASP A 89 -15.19 -3.71 -24.31
CA ASP A 89 -15.29 -3.41 -25.74
C ASP A 89 -15.72 -1.96 -25.96
N ASN A 90 -14.76 -1.05 -25.97
CA ASN A 90 -14.98 0.36 -26.24
C ASN A 90 -14.25 0.82 -27.53
N PRO A 91 -14.73 1.90 -28.19
CA PRO A 91 -14.17 2.40 -29.45
C PRO A 91 -12.68 2.78 -29.40
N TRP A 92 -12.15 3.05 -28.20
CA TRP A 92 -10.80 3.56 -28.02
C TRP A 92 -9.81 2.50 -27.58
N LYS A 93 -10.27 1.25 -27.37
CA LYS A 93 -9.47 0.15 -26.81
C LYS A 93 -8.79 0.55 -25.49
N ALA A 94 -9.45 1.41 -24.73
CA ALA A 94 -8.99 1.81 -23.40
C ALA A 94 -9.14 0.63 -22.44
N LEU A 95 -8.09 0.38 -21.66
CA LEU A 95 -8.10 -0.64 -20.63
C LEU A 95 -8.63 -0.02 -19.32
N LEU A 96 -9.62 -0.67 -18.71
CA LEU A 96 -10.34 -0.12 -17.55
C LEU A 96 -9.78 -0.63 -16.22
N PHE A 97 -8.51 -0.31 -15.98
CA PHE A 97 -7.87 -0.50 -14.68
C PHE A 97 -8.39 0.57 -13.69
N CYS A 98 -9.57 0.35 -13.12
CA CYS A 98 -10.26 1.31 -12.26
C CYS A 98 -9.46 1.59 -10.96
N SER A 99 -9.11 2.85 -10.74
CA SER A 99 -8.12 3.25 -9.74
C SER A 99 -8.60 4.27 -8.71
N GLY A 100 -9.84 4.73 -8.85
CA GLY A 100 -10.48 5.70 -7.97
C GLY A 100 -11.85 6.09 -8.50
N HIS A 101 -12.73 6.48 -7.59
CA HIS A 101 -14.04 7.00 -7.93
C HIS A 101 -14.56 7.91 -6.82
N ASP A 102 -15.56 8.71 -7.16
CA ASP A 102 -16.37 9.48 -6.22
C ASP A 102 -17.69 9.87 -6.90
N PHE A 103 -18.62 10.45 -6.14
CA PHE A 103 -19.99 10.70 -6.58
C PHE A 103 -20.27 12.18 -6.84
N LEU A 104 -21.02 12.43 -7.92
CA LEU A 104 -21.69 13.71 -8.15
C LEU A 104 -22.95 13.80 -7.28
N ALA A 105 -23.47 15.03 -7.13
CA ALA A 105 -24.62 15.30 -6.27
C ALA A 105 -25.92 14.59 -6.70
N ASP A 106 -26.00 14.15 -7.96
CA ASP A 106 -27.14 13.39 -8.50
C ASP A 106 -27.01 11.87 -8.27
N GLY A 107 -25.94 11.41 -7.60
CA GLY A 107 -25.69 9.99 -7.32
C GLY A 107 -24.96 9.25 -8.44
N SER A 108 -24.71 9.89 -9.59
CA SER A 108 -23.82 9.33 -10.61
C SER A 108 -22.36 9.36 -10.15
N ALA A 109 -21.52 8.46 -10.69
CA ALA A 109 -20.12 8.35 -10.30
C ALA A 109 -19.19 8.90 -11.37
N LEU A 110 -18.04 9.44 -10.95
CA LEU A 110 -16.86 9.59 -11.79
C LEU A 110 -15.86 8.51 -11.40
N VAL A 111 -15.36 7.74 -12.38
CA VAL A 111 -14.42 6.64 -12.17
C VAL A 111 -13.15 6.90 -12.98
N CYS A 112 -12.00 7.07 -12.32
CA CYS A 112 -10.71 7.18 -13.00
C CYS A 112 -10.07 5.81 -13.22
N THR A 113 -9.25 5.72 -14.26
CA THR A 113 -8.44 4.53 -14.56
C THR A 113 -6.95 4.88 -14.54
N MET A 114 -6.11 3.93 -14.16
CA MET A 114 -4.65 4.12 -14.18
C MET A 114 -4.11 4.42 -15.59
N GLN A 115 -4.86 4.10 -16.65
CA GLN A 115 -4.48 4.39 -18.03
C GLN A 115 -4.70 5.85 -18.46
N GLY A 116 -5.32 6.67 -17.60
CA GLY A 116 -5.44 8.11 -17.82
C GLY A 116 -6.82 8.60 -18.21
N ASP A 117 -7.87 7.76 -18.10
CA ASP A 117 -9.25 8.13 -18.39
C ASP A 117 -10.04 8.43 -17.10
N VAL A 118 -11.07 9.26 -17.22
CA VAL A 118 -12.16 9.42 -16.26
C VAL A 118 -13.48 9.18 -16.97
N TRP A 119 -14.34 8.36 -16.38
CA TRP A 119 -15.64 7.99 -16.92
C TRP A 119 -16.76 8.49 -16.01
N HIS A 120 -17.77 9.12 -16.59
CA HIS A 120 -19.03 9.41 -15.93
C HIS A 120 -19.97 8.21 -16.07
N VAL A 121 -20.48 7.73 -14.93
CA VAL A 121 -21.26 6.50 -14.82
C VAL A 121 -22.63 6.81 -14.22
N THR A 122 -23.68 6.61 -15.00
CA THR A 122 -25.09 6.82 -14.58
C THR A 122 -25.88 5.51 -14.60
N GLY A 123 -27.10 5.53 -14.06
CA GLY A 123 -27.97 4.34 -13.98
C GLY A 123 -27.65 3.40 -12.81
N LEU A 124 -26.82 3.87 -11.87
CA LEU A 124 -26.34 3.08 -10.73
C LEU A 124 -27.45 2.73 -9.75
N GLU A 125 -28.55 3.49 -9.70
CA GLU A 125 -29.74 3.20 -8.90
C GLU A 125 -30.50 1.94 -9.35
N SER A 126 -30.21 1.44 -10.55
CA SER A 126 -30.74 0.17 -11.05
C SER A 126 -29.93 -1.03 -10.49
N GLY A 127 -30.35 -2.26 -10.80
CA GLY A 127 -29.54 -3.43 -10.46
C GLY A 127 -29.62 -3.88 -9.00
N ILE A 128 -30.72 -3.56 -8.29
CA ILE A 128 -30.92 -3.93 -6.87
C ILE A 128 -31.57 -5.32 -6.74
N ASP A 129 -32.79 -5.47 -7.28
CA ASP A 129 -33.57 -6.72 -7.18
C ASP A 129 -33.53 -7.55 -8.47
N SER A 130 -33.06 -6.97 -9.57
CA SER A 130 -32.96 -7.60 -10.89
C SER A 130 -31.83 -6.94 -11.69
N PRO A 131 -31.32 -7.57 -12.77
CA PRO A 131 -30.25 -6.99 -13.58
C PRO A 131 -30.58 -5.56 -14.05
N GLY A 132 -29.65 -4.63 -13.79
CA GLY A 132 -29.73 -3.22 -14.16
C GLY A 132 -28.85 -2.85 -15.35
N VAL A 133 -28.75 -1.55 -15.63
CA VAL A 133 -27.93 -1.02 -16.73
C VAL A 133 -27.12 0.18 -16.23
N ALA A 134 -25.80 0.08 -16.34
CA ALA A 134 -24.88 1.20 -16.15
C ALA A 134 -24.56 1.85 -17.49
N ARG A 135 -24.45 3.17 -17.49
CA ARG A 135 -24.13 3.97 -18.69
C ARG A 135 -22.83 4.71 -18.48
N TRP A 136 -21.88 4.48 -19.38
CA TRP A 136 -20.53 5.01 -19.30
C TRP A 136 -20.32 6.03 -20.42
N LYS A 137 -20.04 7.27 -20.04
CA LYS A 137 -19.56 8.32 -20.93
C LYS A 137 -18.15 8.70 -20.52
N ARG A 138 -17.22 8.85 -21.46
CA ARG A 138 -15.87 9.32 -21.14
C ARG A 138 -15.94 10.82 -20.82
N PHE A 139 -15.48 11.20 -19.64
CA PHE A 139 -15.44 12.58 -19.15
C PHE A 139 -14.09 13.24 -19.41
N ALA A 140 -12.98 12.50 -19.23
CA ALA A 140 -11.63 13.01 -19.46
C ALA A 140 -10.70 11.89 -19.97
N ALA A 141 -9.64 12.25 -20.71
CA ALA A 141 -8.56 11.32 -21.06
C ALA A 141 -7.19 12.00 -21.13
N GLY A 142 -6.12 11.19 -21.05
CA GLY A 142 -4.72 11.63 -21.20
C GLY A 142 -4.06 12.08 -19.89
N LEU A 143 -4.65 11.72 -18.75
CA LEU A 143 -4.05 11.98 -17.43
C LEU A 143 -2.89 11.02 -17.14
N HIS A 144 -1.92 11.46 -16.35
CA HIS A 144 -0.72 10.67 -16.07
C HIS A 144 -0.90 9.76 -14.85
N GLN A 145 -1.24 8.50 -15.09
CA GLN A 145 -1.42 7.48 -14.05
C GLN A 145 -2.35 7.91 -12.89
N PRO A 146 -3.65 8.20 -13.15
CA PRO A 146 -4.62 8.50 -12.10
C PRO A 146 -4.74 7.37 -11.08
N LEU A 147 -4.63 7.68 -9.78
CA LEU A 147 -4.70 6.68 -8.69
C LEU A 147 -5.51 7.18 -7.47
N GLY A 148 -6.34 8.20 -7.66
CA GLY A 148 -7.26 8.75 -6.67
C GLY A 148 -8.14 9.84 -7.27
N LEU A 149 -9.38 9.94 -6.80
CA LEU A 149 -10.36 10.92 -7.27
C LEU A 149 -11.20 11.42 -6.08
N VAL A 150 -11.46 12.73 -6.04
CA VAL A 150 -12.36 13.38 -5.08
C VAL A 150 -13.27 14.34 -5.85
N VAL A 151 -14.57 14.21 -5.65
CA VAL A 151 -15.57 15.20 -6.06
C VAL A 151 -15.89 16.08 -4.85
N ALA A 152 -15.81 17.39 -5.04
CA ALA A 152 -16.19 18.35 -4.03
C ALA A 152 -17.02 19.48 -4.63
N THR A 153 -17.60 20.31 -3.77
CA THR A 153 -18.43 21.45 -4.18
C THR A 153 -17.70 22.45 -5.06
N ASP A 154 -16.37 22.53 -4.94
CA ASP A 154 -15.53 23.39 -5.74
C ASP A 154 -14.86 22.66 -6.92
N GLY A 155 -15.09 21.37 -7.16
CA GLY A 155 -14.63 20.73 -8.39
C GLY A 155 -14.32 19.24 -8.29
N ILE A 156 -13.82 18.71 -9.40
CA ILE A 156 -13.44 17.31 -9.56
C ILE A 156 -11.92 17.24 -9.56
N TYR A 157 -11.33 16.56 -8.60
CA TYR A 157 -9.88 16.46 -8.41
C TYR A 157 -9.41 15.03 -8.66
N VAL A 158 -8.34 14.89 -9.43
CA VAL A 158 -7.76 13.60 -9.80
C VAL A 158 -6.27 13.60 -9.48
N GLN A 159 -5.86 12.71 -8.58
CA GLN A 159 -4.45 12.52 -8.23
C GLN A 159 -3.74 11.80 -9.38
N CYS A 160 -2.87 12.52 -10.07
CA CYS A 160 -1.99 12.00 -11.09
C CYS A 160 -0.55 11.94 -10.55
N ARG A 161 0.34 11.25 -11.26
CA ARG A 161 1.74 11.11 -10.86
C ARG A 161 2.53 12.42 -10.93
N ASP A 162 2.15 13.32 -11.82
CA ASP A 162 2.78 14.62 -12.09
C ASP A 162 2.14 15.78 -11.32
N GLN A 163 0.83 15.72 -11.07
CA GLN A 163 0.07 16.78 -10.41
C GLN A 163 -1.24 16.27 -9.82
N LEU A 164 -1.80 17.01 -8.87
CA LEU A 164 -3.23 16.97 -8.58
C LEU A 164 -3.94 17.80 -9.64
N THR A 165 -4.72 17.14 -10.51
CA THR A 165 -5.44 17.81 -11.60
C THR A 165 -6.85 18.15 -11.15
N ARG A 166 -7.31 19.39 -11.37
CA ARG A 166 -8.74 19.73 -11.25
C ARG A 166 -9.37 19.81 -12.64
N LEU A 167 -10.40 19.00 -12.86
CA LEU A 167 -11.10 18.89 -14.14
C LEU A 167 -12.32 19.81 -14.14
N THR A 168 -12.48 20.57 -15.22
CA THR A 168 -13.63 21.46 -15.41
C THR A 168 -14.22 21.26 -16.80
N ASP A 169 -15.51 20.92 -16.84
CA ASP A 169 -16.37 21.06 -18.02
C ASP A 169 -16.84 22.53 -18.06
N VAL A 170 -16.36 23.31 -19.01
CA VAL A 170 -16.63 24.76 -19.02
C VAL A 170 -17.87 25.13 -19.84
N ASN A 171 -18.40 24.20 -20.63
CA ASN A 171 -19.51 24.43 -21.56
C ASN A 171 -20.76 23.57 -21.28
N GLY A 172 -20.67 22.62 -20.34
CA GLY A 172 -21.75 21.74 -19.91
C GLY A 172 -22.05 20.59 -20.87
N ASP A 173 -21.11 20.20 -21.73
CA ASP A 173 -21.31 19.12 -22.70
C ASP A 173 -21.04 17.72 -22.11
N GLY A 174 -20.61 17.64 -20.85
CA GLY A 174 -20.30 16.41 -20.12
C GLY A 174 -18.89 15.89 -20.37
N GLU A 175 -17.96 16.73 -20.79
CA GLU A 175 -16.53 16.44 -20.93
C GLU A 175 -15.68 17.54 -20.25
N ALA A 176 -14.50 17.18 -19.74
CA ALA A 176 -13.57 18.16 -19.19
C ALA A 176 -12.84 18.90 -20.32
N ASP A 177 -12.97 20.22 -20.36
CA ASP A 177 -12.23 21.08 -21.27
C ASP A 177 -10.93 21.61 -20.65
N PHE A 178 -10.95 21.89 -19.34
CA PHE A 178 -9.81 22.45 -18.63
C PHE A 178 -9.24 21.47 -17.61
N TYR A 179 -7.95 21.22 -17.76
CA TYR A 179 -7.15 20.35 -16.92
C TYR A 179 -6.21 21.22 -16.09
N GLU A 180 -6.72 21.71 -14.97
CA GLU A 180 -6.00 22.63 -14.09
C GLU A 180 -4.90 21.87 -13.34
N CYS A 181 -3.67 22.39 -13.36
CA CYS A 181 -2.60 21.97 -12.46
C CYS A 181 -2.87 22.58 -11.07
N PHE A 182 -3.77 21.97 -10.31
CA PHE A 182 -4.17 22.51 -9.01
C PHE A 182 -3.00 22.48 -8.02
N CYS A 183 -2.23 21.38 -7.98
CA CYS A 183 -1.02 21.28 -7.17
C CYS A 183 0.01 20.36 -7.82
N ASN A 184 1.26 20.84 -7.93
CA ASN A 184 2.43 20.04 -8.33
C ASN A 184 3.61 20.21 -7.35
N ALA A 185 3.31 20.63 -6.11
CA ALA A 185 4.32 20.90 -5.09
C ALA A 185 4.92 19.62 -4.46
N PHE A 186 4.31 18.46 -4.69
CA PHE A 186 4.88 17.16 -4.32
C PHE A 186 5.88 16.66 -5.36
N LYS A 187 6.68 15.67 -5.00
CA LYS A 187 7.75 15.13 -5.83
C LYS A 187 7.28 13.89 -6.56
N THR A 188 7.44 13.91 -7.89
CA THR A 188 7.33 12.71 -8.71
C THR A 188 8.64 11.93 -8.68
N SER A 189 8.57 10.63 -8.41
CA SER A 189 9.74 9.75 -8.51
C SER A 189 9.99 9.34 -9.97
N PRO A 190 11.25 9.20 -10.42
CA PRO A 190 11.56 8.57 -11.70
C PRO A 190 11.45 7.03 -11.65
N ASN A 191 11.34 6.42 -10.47
CA ASN A 191 11.27 4.98 -10.30
C ASN A 191 9.94 4.42 -10.85
N GLY A 192 9.99 3.31 -11.60
CA GLY A 192 8.81 2.65 -12.16
C GLY A 192 7.87 2.04 -11.11
N HIS A 193 8.34 1.85 -9.88
CA HIS A 193 7.57 1.25 -8.77
C HIS A 193 7.12 2.26 -7.69
N ASP A 194 7.38 3.55 -7.86
CA ASP A 194 6.99 4.60 -6.92
C ASP A 194 5.73 5.32 -7.40
N PHE A 195 4.57 4.79 -7.00
CA PHE A 195 3.27 5.36 -7.32
C PHE A 195 2.82 6.42 -6.30
N ILE A 196 1.93 7.31 -6.73
CA ILE A 196 1.28 8.32 -5.87
C ILE A 196 -0.19 7.92 -5.79
N CYS A 197 -0.58 7.39 -4.64
CA CYS A 197 -1.81 6.63 -4.49
C CYS A 197 -2.79 7.30 -3.52
N GLY A 198 -4.05 7.27 -3.91
CA GLY A 198 -5.17 7.75 -3.11
C GLY A 198 -5.30 9.26 -3.17
N LEU A 199 -6.50 9.72 -2.86
CA LEU A 199 -6.81 11.13 -2.68
C LEU A 199 -7.94 11.22 -1.66
N GLU A 200 -7.65 11.85 -0.54
CA GLU A 200 -8.67 12.21 0.46
C GLU A 200 -8.66 13.71 0.67
N ARG A 201 -9.80 14.27 1.08
CA ARG A 201 -9.91 15.69 1.40
C ARG A 201 -10.60 15.87 2.75
N ASP A 202 -10.00 16.66 3.62
CA ASP A 202 -10.60 16.96 4.92
C ASP A 202 -11.61 18.13 4.84
N PRO A 203 -12.43 18.35 5.88
CA PRO A 203 -13.34 19.50 5.93
C PRO A 203 -12.65 20.88 5.93
N GLN A 204 -11.35 20.95 6.27
CA GLN A 204 -10.53 22.16 6.16
C GLN A 204 -9.98 22.36 4.74
N ARG A 205 -10.35 21.48 3.81
CA ARG A 205 -10.02 21.48 2.37
C ARG A 205 -8.57 21.11 2.06
N TYR A 206 -7.80 20.57 3.00
CA TYR A 206 -6.50 19.97 2.68
C TYR A 206 -6.72 18.66 1.94
N PHE A 207 -5.85 18.39 0.97
CA PHE A 207 -5.81 17.11 0.26
C PHE A 207 -4.68 16.24 0.78
N TYR A 208 -4.88 14.92 0.74
CA TYR A 208 -3.92 13.94 1.23
C TYR A 208 -3.68 12.86 0.18
N THR A 209 -2.42 12.53 -0.05
CA THR A 209 -1.98 11.41 -0.90
C THR A 209 -0.76 10.74 -0.30
N ALA A 210 -0.43 9.53 -0.72
CA ALA A 210 0.70 8.79 -0.20
C ALA A 210 1.57 8.21 -1.33
N SER A 211 2.87 8.17 -1.09
CA SER A 211 3.85 7.59 -2.01
C SER A 211 5.05 7.02 -1.27
N SER A 212 5.77 6.09 -1.89
CA SER A 212 6.98 5.50 -1.31
C SER A 212 8.13 6.49 -1.22
N ASN A 213 8.23 7.40 -2.20
CA ASN A 213 9.34 8.35 -2.30
C ASN A 213 9.31 9.46 -1.25
N GLN A 214 8.14 9.90 -0.80
CA GLN A 214 7.98 10.98 0.16
C GLN A 214 7.28 10.54 1.44
N GLY A 215 6.31 9.66 1.32
CA GLY A 215 5.42 9.23 2.39
C GLY A 215 4.04 9.85 2.27
N LEU A 216 3.43 10.18 3.40
CA LEU A 216 2.11 10.83 3.45
C LEU A 216 2.28 12.34 3.25
N VAL A 217 1.66 12.85 2.19
CA VAL A 217 1.72 14.24 1.75
C VAL A 217 0.38 14.92 2.01
N ARG A 218 0.42 16.11 2.63
CA ARG A 218 -0.71 17.01 2.82
C ARG A 218 -0.55 18.25 1.94
N MET A 219 -1.46 18.45 0.99
CA MET A 219 -1.50 19.60 0.10
C MET A 219 -2.43 20.69 0.63
N SER A 220 -2.02 21.94 0.50
CA SER A 220 -2.78 23.09 1.00
C SER A 220 -4.10 23.29 0.26
N PRO A 221 -5.12 23.91 0.89
CA PRO A 221 -6.42 24.17 0.27
C PRO A 221 -6.38 25.04 -1.00
N ASP A 222 -5.29 25.80 -1.20
CA ASP A 222 -5.06 26.65 -2.36
C ASP A 222 -4.16 25.99 -3.42
N GLY A 223 -3.72 24.75 -3.19
CA GLY A 223 -2.87 23.99 -4.10
C GLY A 223 -1.42 24.46 -4.21
N ARG A 224 -1.01 25.47 -3.44
CA ARG A 224 0.32 26.11 -3.57
C ARG A 224 1.42 25.43 -2.76
N GLY A 225 1.08 24.56 -1.81
CA GLY A 225 2.04 23.93 -0.91
C GLY A 225 1.74 22.46 -0.66
N ALA A 226 2.78 21.70 -0.32
CA ALA A 226 2.69 20.31 0.07
C ALA A 226 3.67 20.01 1.21
N ASP A 227 3.16 19.49 2.33
CA ASP A 227 3.94 19.07 3.49
C ASP A 227 4.03 17.54 3.55
N VAL A 228 5.22 17.01 3.82
CA VAL A 228 5.37 15.60 4.22
C VAL A 228 5.11 15.50 5.73
N ILE A 229 4.05 14.75 6.09
CA ILE A 229 3.58 14.63 7.48
C ILE A 229 3.89 13.27 8.13
N ALA A 230 4.17 12.24 7.33
CA ALA A 230 4.70 10.95 7.80
C ALA A 230 5.54 10.28 6.68
N THR A 231 6.43 9.36 7.04
CA THR A 231 7.36 8.68 6.12
C THR A 231 7.46 7.18 6.44
N GLY A 232 8.28 6.44 5.69
CA GLY A 232 8.56 5.03 5.97
C GLY A 232 7.48 4.07 5.45
N PHE A 233 6.77 4.48 4.40
CA PHE A 233 5.85 3.61 3.67
C PHE A 233 6.57 3.01 2.47
N ARG A 234 6.56 1.68 2.35
CA ARG A 234 7.22 0.95 1.26
C ARG A 234 6.43 1.07 -0.02
N ASN A 235 5.14 0.72 0.04
CA ASN A 235 4.21 0.74 -1.09
C ASN A 235 2.81 1.10 -0.56
N PRO A 236 2.51 2.39 -0.31
CA PRO A 236 1.21 2.79 0.19
C PRO A 236 0.18 2.77 -0.93
N GLY A 237 -0.63 1.72 -1.00
CA GLY A 237 -1.64 1.55 -2.04
C GLY A 237 -2.87 2.46 -1.92
N GLY A 238 -2.89 3.46 -1.02
CA GLY A 238 -4.02 4.34 -0.75
C GLY A 238 -3.88 5.12 0.55
N LEU A 239 -5.00 5.60 1.10
CA LEU A 239 -5.13 6.13 2.46
C LEU A 239 -6.61 6.18 2.87
N GLY A 240 -6.91 6.64 4.08
CA GLY A 240 -8.25 6.99 4.54
C GLY A 240 -8.23 8.11 5.58
N ILE A 241 -9.35 8.83 5.74
CA ILE A 241 -9.55 9.81 6.81
C ILE A 241 -10.55 9.25 7.82
N CYS A 242 -10.19 9.30 9.09
CA CYS A 242 -11.04 8.89 10.20
C CYS A 242 -11.89 10.07 10.70
N PRO A 243 -13.04 9.82 11.37
CA PRO A 243 -13.90 10.90 11.85
C PRO A 243 -13.23 11.86 12.84
N ASP A 244 -12.22 11.40 13.58
CA ASP A 244 -11.42 12.20 14.50
C ASP A 244 -10.30 13.01 13.82
N GLY A 245 -10.19 12.92 12.48
CA GLY A 245 -9.18 13.58 11.65
C GLY A 245 -7.84 12.82 11.57
N SER A 246 -7.71 11.66 12.21
CA SER A 246 -6.54 10.80 12.02
C SER A 246 -6.53 10.19 10.61
N LEU A 247 -5.34 9.90 10.09
CA LEU A 247 -5.14 9.39 8.74
C LEU A 247 -4.65 7.95 8.81
N THR A 248 -5.25 7.06 8.02
CA THR A 248 -4.75 5.70 7.85
C THR A 248 -4.00 5.56 6.54
N VAL A 249 -2.91 4.80 6.56
CA VAL A 249 -2.11 4.53 5.37
C VAL A 249 -1.84 3.02 5.29
N PRO A 250 -2.32 2.31 4.26
CA PRO A 250 -1.88 0.95 3.99
C PRO A 250 -0.38 0.93 3.68
N ASN A 251 0.31 -0.15 4.01
CA ASN A 251 1.69 -0.34 3.61
C ASN A 251 1.96 -1.82 3.34
N SER A 252 2.16 -2.17 2.06
CA SER A 252 2.39 -3.55 1.65
C SER A 252 3.74 -4.07 2.15
N GLU A 253 3.78 -5.36 2.52
CA GLU A 253 4.99 -6.09 2.95
C GLU A 253 6.17 -5.93 1.98
N GLY A 254 7.40 -6.05 2.47
CA GLY A 254 8.64 -6.07 1.70
C GLY A 254 9.82 -5.59 2.53
N GLU A 255 10.81 -4.94 1.90
CA GLU A 255 12.01 -4.46 2.62
C GLU A 255 11.66 -3.50 3.75
N TRP A 256 12.09 -3.85 4.97
CA TRP A 256 11.79 -3.12 6.19
C TRP A 256 10.28 -2.94 6.48
N THR A 257 9.43 -3.76 5.84
CA THR A 257 7.99 -3.83 6.08
C THR A 257 7.64 -5.31 6.22
N PRO A 258 7.75 -5.88 7.44
CA PRO A 258 7.86 -7.32 7.60
C PRO A 258 6.56 -8.08 7.31
N ALA A 259 5.42 -7.40 7.40
CA ALA A 259 4.13 -7.85 6.90
C ALA A 259 3.39 -6.62 6.38
N SER A 260 2.35 -6.83 5.56
CA SER A 260 1.45 -5.75 5.19
C SER A 260 0.82 -5.18 6.45
N MET A 261 0.52 -3.88 6.46
CA MET A 261 0.03 -3.23 7.66
C MET A 261 -0.84 -2.02 7.36
N ILE A 262 -1.65 -1.66 8.35
CA ILE A 262 -2.41 -0.42 8.40
C ILE A 262 -1.70 0.50 9.38
N CYS A 263 -1.15 1.62 8.92
CA CYS A 263 -0.53 2.62 9.76
C CYS A 263 -1.54 3.69 10.14
N LEU A 264 -1.48 4.20 11.38
CA LEU A 264 -2.30 5.33 11.83
C LEU A 264 -1.41 6.54 12.11
N VAL A 265 -1.64 7.63 11.39
CA VAL A 265 -1.01 8.93 11.62
C VAL A 265 -1.97 9.80 12.42
N PRO A 266 -1.63 10.18 13.66
CA PRO A 266 -2.50 11.02 14.48
C PRO A 266 -2.79 12.37 13.80
N GLY A 267 -4.07 12.76 13.80
CA GLY A 267 -4.54 14.06 13.34
C GLY A 267 -5.28 14.82 14.44
N GLY A 268 -5.79 16.02 14.11
CA GLY A 268 -6.59 16.83 15.04
C GLY A 268 -5.89 17.11 16.38
N LYS A 269 -6.57 16.80 17.49
CA LYS A 269 -6.09 17.02 18.87
C LYS A 269 -4.81 16.25 19.24
N HIS A 270 -4.47 15.21 18.49
CA HIS A 270 -3.30 14.35 18.76
C HIS A 270 -2.11 14.61 17.81
N ALA A 271 -2.24 15.57 16.89
CA ALA A 271 -1.23 15.86 15.86
C ALA A 271 0.15 16.32 16.39
N GLY A 272 0.26 16.67 17.69
CA GLY A 272 1.50 17.13 18.33
C GLY A 272 2.16 16.16 19.30
N SER A 273 1.56 15.00 19.58
CA SER A 273 2.03 14.08 20.65
C SER A 273 3.12 13.11 20.20
N HIS A 274 3.24 12.85 18.89
CA HIS A 274 4.21 11.92 18.33
C HIS A 274 4.91 12.56 17.14
N SER A 275 6.25 12.52 17.13
CA SER A 275 7.09 12.91 15.98
C SER A 275 6.50 12.41 14.66
N ARG A 276 6.49 13.25 13.60
CA ARG A 276 6.06 12.90 12.23
C ARG A 276 6.45 11.44 11.92
N GLY A 277 5.48 10.53 11.98
CA GLY A 277 5.74 9.10 12.14
C GLY A 277 6.58 8.54 11.00
N HIS A 278 7.58 7.73 11.32
CA HIS A 278 8.33 6.92 10.35
C HIS A 278 7.96 5.45 10.54
N PHE A 279 7.31 4.83 9.55
CA PHE A 279 6.69 3.49 9.70
C PHE A 279 7.53 2.32 9.18
N GLY A 280 8.85 2.48 9.08
CA GLY A 280 9.77 1.36 8.96
C GLY A 280 10.49 1.22 7.64
N SER A 281 9.88 1.57 6.50
CA SER A 281 10.54 1.41 5.20
C SER A 281 11.81 2.25 5.08
N GLY A 282 12.91 1.60 4.67
CA GLY A 282 14.25 2.18 4.66
C GLY A 282 15.02 2.05 5.98
N GLY A 283 14.47 1.31 6.95
CA GLY A 283 15.13 1.00 8.22
C GLY A 283 14.93 2.05 9.31
N PRO A 284 15.49 1.82 10.50
CA PRO A 284 15.48 2.78 11.60
C PRO A 284 16.05 4.14 11.19
N ARG A 285 15.52 5.24 11.75
CA ARG A 285 16.01 6.60 11.50
C ARG A 285 16.45 7.26 12.79
N ASN A 286 17.59 7.94 12.75
CA ASN A 286 18.14 8.69 13.90
C ASN A 286 18.26 7.82 15.17
N ASP A 287 18.66 6.56 15.01
CA ASP A 287 18.75 5.56 16.09
C ASP A 287 17.43 5.31 16.85
N GLN A 288 16.29 5.66 16.25
CA GLN A 288 14.95 5.39 16.79
C GLN A 288 14.28 4.23 16.06
N PRO A 289 13.51 3.39 16.78
CA PRO A 289 12.64 2.40 16.17
C PRO A 289 11.59 3.10 15.29
N PRO A 290 11.06 2.41 14.26
CA PRO A 290 9.91 2.94 13.55
C PRO A 290 8.66 3.00 14.45
N ALA A 291 7.71 3.84 14.08
CA ALA A 291 6.39 3.87 14.66
C ALA A 291 5.68 2.52 14.42
N LEU A 292 4.97 2.06 15.44
CA LEU A 292 4.18 0.84 15.36
C LEU A 292 2.92 1.08 14.52
N PRO A 293 2.51 0.14 13.66
CA PRO A 293 1.27 0.28 12.90
C PRO A 293 0.04 0.18 13.81
N LEU A 294 -1.14 0.48 13.28
CA LEU A 294 -2.40 0.14 13.94
C LEU A 294 -2.59 -1.38 13.94
N ALA A 295 -2.39 -2.03 12.80
CA ALA A 295 -2.53 -3.47 12.66
C ALA A 295 -1.56 -4.03 11.61
N TYR A 296 -0.98 -5.18 11.91
CA TYR A 296 -0.36 -6.05 10.90
C TYR A 296 -1.41 -6.93 10.24
N LEU A 297 -1.13 -7.32 9.00
CA LEU A 297 -1.99 -8.16 8.16
C LEU A 297 -1.19 -9.40 7.76
N PRO A 298 -1.66 -10.60 8.13
CA PRO A 298 -1.10 -11.85 7.65
C PRO A 298 -1.06 -11.89 6.12
N ARG A 299 0.08 -12.28 5.57
CA ARG A 299 0.33 -12.29 4.12
C ARG A 299 -0.72 -13.07 3.33
N VAL A 300 -1.24 -14.14 3.92
CA VAL A 300 -2.27 -14.99 3.31
C VAL A 300 -3.63 -14.28 3.17
N MET A 301 -3.85 -13.20 3.92
CA MET A 301 -5.04 -12.35 3.82
C MET A 301 -4.76 -11.07 3.05
N ASP A 302 -3.56 -10.51 3.22
CA ASP A 302 -3.16 -9.34 2.46
C ASP A 302 -1.64 -9.25 2.24
N ASN A 303 -1.21 -9.57 1.02
CA ASN A 303 0.16 -9.38 0.55
C ASN A 303 0.38 -8.04 -0.17
N SER A 304 -0.69 -7.29 -0.46
CA SER A 304 -0.62 -5.98 -1.10
C SER A 304 -1.84 -5.15 -0.73
N SER A 305 -1.63 -4.10 0.05
CA SER A 305 -2.72 -3.40 0.72
C SER A 305 -3.33 -2.25 -0.09
N GLY A 306 -4.65 -2.15 -0.05
CA GLY A 306 -5.46 -1.08 -0.61
C GLY A 306 -5.83 0.00 0.41
N GLY A 307 -6.52 1.05 -0.02
CA GLY A 307 -6.95 2.16 0.83
C GLY A 307 -7.94 1.76 1.93
N GLN A 308 -8.39 2.73 2.72
CA GLN A 308 -9.40 2.50 3.75
C GLN A 308 -10.55 3.50 3.62
N THR A 309 -11.72 3.10 4.09
CA THR A 309 -12.89 3.99 4.19
C THR A 309 -13.65 3.71 5.46
N VAL A 310 -14.43 4.68 5.93
CA VAL A 310 -15.21 4.55 7.16
C VAL A 310 -16.66 4.36 6.79
N VAL A 311 -17.33 3.41 7.44
CA VAL A 311 -18.78 3.24 7.29
C VAL A 311 -19.48 4.48 7.85
N PRO A 312 -20.27 5.22 7.05
CA PRO A 312 -20.94 6.43 7.51
C PRO A 312 -21.89 6.16 8.69
N ALA A 313 -22.15 7.20 9.48
CA ALA A 313 -23.15 7.13 10.53
C ALA A 313 -24.53 6.69 9.98
N ALA A 314 -25.29 5.95 10.78
CA ALA A 314 -26.60 5.41 10.43
C ALA A 314 -26.63 4.51 9.17
N THR A 315 -25.48 4.03 8.70
CA THR A 315 -25.35 3.12 7.56
C THR A 315 -24.85 1.75 8.03
N TRP A 316 -25.39 0.68 7.46
CA TRP A 316 -24.99 -0.73 7.73
C TRP A 316 -25.06 -1.17 9.21
N GLY A 317 -26.00 -0.61 9.97
CA GLY A 317 -26.31 -1.06 11.33
C GLY A 317 -25.10 -1.04 12.26
N PRO A 318 -24.68 -2.18 12.86
CA PRO A 318 -23.60 -2.23 13.84
C PRO A 318 -22.21 -1.90 13.26
N MET A 319 -22.08 -1.83 11.93
CA MET A 319 -20.84 -1.46 11.26
C MET A 319 -20.61 0.05 11.17
N GLN A 320 -21.60 0.88 11.50
CA GLN A 320 -21.46 2.34 11.44
C GLN A 320 -20.22 2.82 12.23
N GLY A 321 -19.46 3.74 11.64
CA GLY A 321 -18.23 4.27 12.22
C GLY A 321 -17.03 3.32 12.17
N GLN A 322 -17.19 2.07 11.75
CA GLN A 322 -16.07 1.14 11.60
C GLN A 322 -15.22 1.50 10.39
N LEU A 323 -13.92 1.27 10.53
CA LEU A 323 -12.97 1.37 9.44
C LEU A 323 -13.02 0.08 8.61
N LEU A 324 -13.04 0.22 7.29
CA LEU A 324 -12.90 -0.86 6.34
C LEU A 324 -11.54 -0.78 5.66
N HIS A 325 -10.91 -1.93 5.44
CA HIS A 325 -9.68 -2.08 4.69
C HIS A 325 -9.92 -2.94 3.44
N PHE A 326 -9.24 -2.63 2.34
CA PHE A 326 -9.31 -3.41 1.10
C PHE A 326 -7.95 -4.06 0.83
N SER A 327 -7.96 -5.33 0.43
CA SER A 327 -6.76 -6.05 -0.02
C SER A 327 -6.68 -5.98 -1.55
N PHE A 328 -5.63 -5.33 -2.05
CA PHE A 328 -5.36 -5.29 -3.48
C PHE A 328 -4.90 -6.67 -3.97
N GLY A 329 -4.05 -7.34 -3.20
CA GLY A 329 -3.43 -8.57 -3.64
C GLY A 329 -4.38 -9.77 -3.65
N MET A 330 -5.32 -9.83 -2.71
CA MET A 330 -6.28 -10.93 -2.61
C MET A 330 -7.64 -10.60 -3.22
N GLY A 331 -7.97 -9.30 -3.37
CA GLY A 331 -9.33 -8.90 -3.77
C GLY A 331 -10.32 -8.98 -2.62
N ASP A 332 -9.86 -8.90 -1.37
CA ASP A 332 -10.68 -9.05 -0.17
C ASP A 332 -10.92 -7.72 0.54
N TRP A 333 -11.65 -7.77 1.64
CA TRP A 333 -11.92 -6.64 2.52
C TRP A 333 -12.12 -7.07 3.97
N PHE A 334 -11.90 -6.13 4.87
CA PHE A 334 -11.86 -6.38 6.30
C PHE A 334 -12.54 -5.25 7.07
N ALA A 335 -13.21 -5.60 8.17
CA ALA A 335 -13.50 -4.63 9.22
C ALA A 335 -12.25 -4.46 10.09
N VAL A 336 -11.99 -3.23 10.52
CA VAL A 336 -10.83 -2.89 11.36
C VAL A 336 -11.32 -2.22 12.64
N LEU A 337 -11.18 -2.94 13.75
CA LEU A 337 -11.44 -2.44 15.08
C LEU A 337 -10.20 -1.73 15.63
N ARG A 338 -10.41 -0.79 16.55
CA ARG A 338 -9.34 -0.03 17.20
C ARG A 338 -9.43 -0.18 18.70
N ASP A 339 -8.26 -0.22 19.32
CA ASP A 339 -8.05 -0.23 20.76
C ASP A 339 -6.91 0.73 21.11
N GLU A 340 -6.90 1.23 22.35
CA GLU A 340 -5.86 2.10 22.87
C GLU A 340 -5.58 1.75 24.34
N VAL A 341 -4.31 1.49 24.65
CA VAL A 341 -3.84 1.20 26.00
C VAL A 341 -2.67 2.13 26.31
N ASP A 342 -2.77 2.93 27.39
CA ASP A 342 -1.75 3.91 27.78
C ASP A 342 -1.23 4.80 26.62
N GLY A 343 -2.12 5.22 25.72
CA GLY A 343 -1.76 6.03 24.54
C GLY A 343 -1.18 5.24 23.36
N GLN A 344 -0.93 3.93 23.49
CA GLN A 344 -0.54 3.06 22.39
C GLN A 344 -1.78 2.54 21.68
N VAL A 345 -1.96 2.97 20.43
CA VAL A 345 -3.01 2.46 19.53
C VAL A 345 -2.65 1.08 19.00
N GLN A 346 -3.65 0.23 18.82
CA GLN A 346 -3.54 -1.09 18.20
C GLN A 346 -4.89 -1.53 17.62
N GLY A 347 -4.91 -2.56 16.79
CA GLY A 347 -6.07 -2.89 15.98
C GLY A 347 -6.30 -4.38 15.84
N ALA A 348 -7.54 -4.71 15.49
CA ALA A 348 -7.95 -6.06 15.12
C ALA A 348 -8.60 -6.02 13.74
N VAL A 349 -8.27 -7.00 12.91
CA VAL A 349 -8.76 -7.13 11.54
C VAL A 349 -9.67 -8.35 11.45
N LEU A 350 -10.87 -8.14 10.91
CA LEU A 350 -11.91 -9.16 10.76
C LEU A 350 -12.16 -9.37 9.27
N PRO A 351 -11.88 -10.56 8.72
CA PRO A 351 -12.20 -10.88 7.34
C PRO A 351 -13.70 -10.77 7.07
N MET A 352 -14.06 -10.15 5.94
CA MET A 352 -15.44 -10.00 5.48
C MET A 352 -15.70 -10.92 4.30
N ALA A 353 -16.84 -11.61 4.31
CA ALA A 353 -17.25 -12.53 3.26
C ALA A 353 -17.51 -11.81 1.94
N GLY A 354 -17.12 -12.47 0.85
CA GLY A 354 -17.32 -12.00 -0.52
C GLY A 354 -16.08 -11.30 -1.07
N ASP A 355 -15.71 -11.71 -2.29
CA ASP A 355 -14.46 -11.27 -2.92
C ASP A 355 -14.76 -10.31 -4.08
N PHE A 356 -13.82 -9.41 -4.33
CA PHE A 356 -13.82 -8.53 -5.50
C PHE A 356 -13.16 -9.21 -6.70
N ARG A 357 -13.63 -8.82 -7.89
CA ARG A 357 -13.17 -9.40 -9.16
C ARG A 357 -11.78 -8.93 -9.58
N SER A 358 -11.29 -7.84 -9.00
CA SER A 358 -9.97 -7.27 -9.28
C SER A 358 -9.35 -6.73 -7.98
N GLY A 359 -8.08 -6.34 -8.00
CA GLY A 359 -7.37 -5.92 -6.80
C GLY A 359 -8.00 -4.70 -6.14
N ALA A 360 -8.78 -4.90 -5.09
CA ALA A 360 -9.59 -3.88 -4.44
C ALA A 360 -8.71 -2.89 -3.67
N HIS A 361 -8.87 -1.60 -3.94
CA HIS A 361 -8.01 -0.60 -3.29
C HIS A 361 -8.67 0.76 -3.06
N ARG A 362 -9.87 1.02 -3.56
CA ARG A 362 -10.59 2.28 -3.30
C ARG A 362 -12.04 2.01 -2.99
N GLY A 363 -12.49 2.45 -1.83
CA GLY A 363 -13.89 2.37 -1.43
C GLY A 363 -14.48 3.75 -1.13
N ARG A 364 -15.68 4.02 -1.63
CA ARG A 364 -16.48 5.22 -1.27
C ARG A 364 -17.93 4.85 -1.04
N PHE A 365 -18.51 5.42 0.00
CA PHE A 365 -19.95 5.35 0.20
C PHE A 365 -20.63 6.43 -0.63
N SER A 366 -21.67 6.04 -1.37
CA SER A 366 -22.55 6.99 -2.02
C SER A 366 -23.45 7.65 -0.98
N THR A 367 -23.54 8.97 -1.02
CA THR A 367 -24.48 9.73 -0.17
C THR A 367 -25.92 9.63 -0.68
N HIS A 368 -26.13 9.06 -1.86
CA HIS A 368 -27.46 8.93 -2.47
C HIS A 368 -28.15 7.61 -2.07
N ASP A 369 -27.45 6.48 -2.13
CA ASP A 369 -28.03 5.15 -1.85
C ASP A 369 -27.44 4.46 -0.60
N HIS A 370 -26.43 5.07 0.02
CA HIS A 370 -25.75 4.56 1.22
C HIS A 370 -25.09 3.18 1.03
N HIS A 371 -24.79 2.82 -0.22
CA HIS A 371 -24.01 1.64 -0.55
C HIS A 371 -22.52 1.99 -0.71
N LEU A 372 -21.67 0.99 -0.48
CA LEU A 372 -20.24 1.12 -0.70
C LEU A 372 -19.93 0.73 -2.14
N TYR A 373 -19.20 1.56 -2.86
CA TYR A 373 -18.65 1.22 -4.16
C TYR A 373 -17.16 1.01 -4.04
N VAL A 374 -16.64 0.04 -4.79
CA VAL A 374 -15.24 -0.39 -4.74
C VAL A 374 -14.67 -0.43 -6.14
N SER A 375 -13.56 0.27 -6.35
CA SER A 375 -12.74 0.14 -7.55
C SER A 375 -11.57 -0.80 -7.29
N GLY A 376 -11.31 -1.65 -8.27
CA GLY A 376 -10.15 -2.54 -8.29
C GLY A 376 -9.46 -2.56 -9.64
N GLN A 377 -8.19 -2.94 -9.61
CA GLN A 377 -7.37 -3.12 -10.81
C GLN A 377 -6.31 -4.21 -10.60
N GLN A 378 -5.74 -4.70 -11.70
CA GLN A 378 -4.46 -5.38 -11.73
C GLN A 378 -3.37 -4.43 -12.24
N GLY A 379 -2.11 -4.80 -12.07
CA GLY A 379 -0.96 -3.95 -12.37
C GLY A 379 0.25 -4.27 -11.50
N TRP A 380 0.00 -4.94 -10.38
CA TRP A 380 0.98 -5.57 -9.50
C TRP A 380 0.53 -6.99 -9.17
N VAL A 381 1.28 -7.70 -8.33
CA VAL A 381 0.92 -9.06 -7.90
C VAL A 381 -0.46 -9.03 -7.24
N SER A 382 -1.40 -9.71 -7.88
CA SER A 382 -2.75 -9.95 -7.42
C SER A 382 -3.19 -11.35 -7.84
N PHE A 383 -4.05 -11.97 -7.05
CA PHE A 383 -4.65 -13.29 -7.31
C PHE A 383 -6.08 -13.19 -7.84
N THR A 384 -6.54 -11.99 -8.18
CA THR A 384 -7.90 -11.73 -8.67
C THR A 384 -8.08 -12.09 -10.15
N PRO A 385 -9.32 -12.37 -10.60
CA PRO A 385 -9.55 -12.85 -11.98
C PRO A 385 -9.53 -11.78 -13.08
N ASP A 386 -9.89 -10.53 -12.80
CA ASP A 386 -10.09 -9.49 -13.81
C ASP A 386 -9.07 -8.35 -13.72
N ASP A 387 -8.70 -7.75 -14.85
CA ASP A 387 -7.78 -6.60 -14.93
C ASP A 387 -8.31 -5.34 -14.23
N GLY A 388 -9.62 -5.20 -14.09
CA GLY A 388 -10.25 -4.07 -13.42
C GLY A 388 -11.68 -4.38 -13.02
N CYS A 389 -12.15 -3.71 -11.97
CA CYS A 389 -13.54 -3.82 -11.54
C CYS A 389 -14.07 -2.50 -10.96
N PHE A 390 -15.40 -2.34 -11.05
CA PHE A 390 -16.18 -1.39 -10.28
C PHE A 390 -17.38 -2.17 -9.73
N GLN A 391 -17.45 -2.31 -8.41
CA GLN A 391 -18.45 -3.16 -7.74
C GLN A 391 -19.16 -2.40 -6.64
N ARG A 392 -20.39 -2.80 -6.34
CA ARG A 392 -21.19 -2.21 -5.27
C ARG A 392 -21.45 -3.25 -4.18
N VAL A 393 -21.12 -2.92 -2.95
CA VAL A 393 -21.48 -3.70 -1.76
C VAL A 393 -22.74 -3.09 -1.15
N ARG A 394 -23.79 -3.90 -1.02
CA ARG A 394 -25.07 -3.53 -0.40
C ARG A 394 -25.28 -4.29 0.89
N TYR A 395 -25.70 -3.58 1.92
CA TYR A 395 -26.27 -4.21 3.10
C TYR A 395 -27.71 -4.63 2.80
N THR A 396 -28.03 -5.92 2.99
CA THR A 396 -29.34 -6.50 2.64
C THR A 396 -30.41 -6.26 3.70
N GLY A 397 -30.04 -5.67 4.84
CA GLY A 397 -30.94 -5.41 5.97
C GLY A 397 -31.03 -6.55 6.99
N ASP A 398 -30.34 -7.66 6.75
CA ASP A 398 -30.33 -8.81 7.65
C ASP A 398 -29.60 -8.52 8.97
N ALA A 399 -30.11 -9.02 10.10
CA ALA A 399 -29.33 -9.03 11.32
C ALA A 399 -28.10 -9.96 11.14
N PHE A 400 -26.94 -9.50 11.60
CA PHE A 400 -25.69 -10.24 11.50
C PHE A 400 -24.86 -10.11 12.77
N GLN A 401 -24.04 -11.13 13.00
CA GLN A 401 -23.12 -11.19 14.13
C GLN A 401 -21.69 -10.88 13.67
N ILE A 402 -21.05 -9.95 14.36
CA ILE A 402 -19.66 -9.53 14.14
C ILE A 402 -19.12 -8.90 15.42
N ALA A 403 -17.81 -8.95 15.65
CA ALA A 403 -17.22 -8.15 16.72
C ALA A 403 -17.19 -6.67 16.32
N THR A 404 -17.61 -5.81 17.25
CA THR A 404 -17.73 -4.36 17.08
C THR A 404 -16.72 -3.59 17.95
N GLY A 405 -16.06 -4.27 18.88
CA GLY A 405 -15.00 -3.71 19.70
C GLY A 405 -14.16 -4.79 20.36
N PHE A 406 -12.96 -4.42 20.79
CA PHE A 406 -12.09 -5.28 21.61
C PHE A 406 -11.27 -4.42 22.57
N HIS A 407 -10.73 -5.05 23.62
CA HIS A 407 -9.77 -4.44 24.52
C HIS A 407 -8.82 -5.50 25.09
N ILE A 408 -7.52 -5.23 25.06
CA ILE A 408 -6.49 -6.19 25.45
C ILE A 408 -6.06 -6.00 26.90
N HIS A 409 -6.07 -7.09 27.65
CA HIS A 409 -5.62 -7.15 29.04
C HIS A 409 -4.47 -8.16 29.22
N GLU A 410 -3.70 -8.00 30.28
CA GLU A 410 -2.61 -8.92 30.65
C GLU A 410 -3.03 -10.40 30.74
N ASN A 411 -4.29 -10.66 31.08
CA ASN A 411 -4.85 -12.00 31.28
C ASN A 411 -5.83 -12.46 30.19
N GLY A 412 -6.02 -11.70 29.11
CA GLY A 412 -6.98 -12.07 28.08
C GLY A 412 -7.49 -10.92 27.23
N VAL A 413 -8.58 -11.19 26.51
CA VAL A 413 -9.17 -10.24 25.56
C VAL A 413 -10.64 -10.07 25.86
N ARG A 414 -11.09 -8.82 25.99
CA ARG A 414 -12.51 -8.48 25.98
C ARG A 414 -12.92 -8.23 24.52
N ILE A 415 -14.00 -8.84 24.07
CA ILE A 415 -14.58 -8.62 22.73
C ILE A 415 -16.05 -8.26 22.88
N THR A 416 -16.52 -7.23 22.19
CA THR A 416 -17.94 -6.85 22.12
C THR A 416 -18.50 -7.25 20.76
N PHE A 417 -19.70 -7.86 20.76
CA PHE A 417 -20.38 -8.33 19.56
C PHE A 417 -21.64 -7.52 19.23
N ALA A 418 -22.03 -7.52 17.95
CA ALA A 418 -23.17 -6.77 17.45
C ALA A 418 -24.51 -7.26 18.01
N GLN A 419 -24.68 -8.57 18.16
CA GLN A 419 -25.88 -9.21 18.71
C GLN A 419 -25.56 -9.87 20.06
N PRO A 420 -26.58 -10.17 20.89
CA PRO A 420 -26.39 -10.97 22.09
C PRO A 420 -25.72 -12.31 21.79
N VAL A 421 -24.82 -12.73 22.68
CA VAL A 421 -24.07 -14.00 22.55
C VAL A 421 -24.75 -15.13 23.34
N ASP A 422 -24.57 -16.37 22.90
CA ASP A 422 -25.06 -17.57 23.60
C ASP A 422 -24.10 -17.97 24.73
N PRO A 423 -24.53 -17.93 26.01
CA PRO A 423 -23.68 -18.30 27.13
C PRO A 423 -23.17 -19.74 27.12
N ALA A 424 -23.95 -20.70 26.62
CA ALA A 424 -23.55 -22.11 26.57
C ALA A 424 -22.44 -22.33 25.53
N LEU A 425 -22.49 -21.64 24.39
CA LEU A 425 -21.43 -21.70 23.39
C LEU A 425 -20.16 -20.98 23.84
N VAL A 426 -20.29 -19.78 24.42
CA VAL A 426 -19.15 -18.98 24.90
C VAL A 426 -18.43 -19.69 26.04
N THR A 427 -19.14 -20.23 27.02
CA THR A 427 -18.47 -20.84 28.20
C THR A 427 -17.79 -22.17 27.91
N ASN A 428 -18.10 -22.82 26.78
CA ASN A 428 -17.39 -24.01 26.33
C ASN A 428 -16.11 -23.63 25.59
N VAL A 429 -14.99 -23.57 26.32
CA VAL A 429 -13.67 -23.19 25.79
C VAL A 429 -13.19 -23.99 24.57
N ASN A 430 -13.71 -25.20 24.34
CA ASN A 430 -13.34 -26.00 23.15
C ASN A 430 -13.93 -25.44 21.85
N ASN A 431 -14.90 -24.51 21.94
CA ASN A 431 -15.46 -23.79 20.81
C ASN A 431 -14.56 -22.62 20.38
N HIS A 432 -13.43 -22.41 21.03
CA HIS A 432 -12.56 -21.27 20.81
C HIS A 432 -11.13 -21.73 20.58
N PHE A 433 -10.42 -20.97 19.74
CA PHE A 433 -9.02 -21.22 19.43
C PHE A 433 -8.23 -19.92 19.47
N ALA A 434 -7.01 -19.99 19.97
CA ALA A 434 -6.07 -18.88 19.98
C ALA A 434 -4.67 -19.35 19.57
N GLN A 435 -3.99 -18.57 18.75
CA GLN A 435 -2.57 -18.74 18.44
C GLN A 435 -1.91 -17.38 18.23
N CYS A 436 -0.58 -17.29 18.35
CA CYS A 436 0.15 -16.06 18.12
C CYS A 436 1.48 -16.27 17.38
N TRP A 437 1.95 -15.20 16.74
CA TRP A 437 3.24 -15.15 16.07
C TRP A 437 3.77 -13.73 15.91
N ASN A 438 5.05 -13.64 15.58
CA ASN A 438 5.77 -12.40 15.32
C ASN A 438 6.38 -12.41 13.92
N TYR A 439 6.60 -11.21 13.39
CA TYR A 439 7.35 -10.97 12.18
C TYR A 439 8.72 -10.36 12.51
N ARG A 440 9.66 -10.42 11.56
CA ARG A 440 11.03 -9.92 11.70
C ARG A 440 11.19 -8.59 10.99
N TYR A 441 11.26 -7.51 11.75
CA TYR A 441 11.64 -6.22 11.19
C TYR A 441 13.10 -6.26 10.74
N SER A 442 13.35 -6.28 9.43
CA SER A 442 14.70 -6.36 8.85
C SER A 442 14.70 -5.80 7.43
N GLY A 443 15.87 -5.67 6.82
CA GLY A 443 15.96 -5.30 5.41
C GLY A 443 15.58 -6.42 4.43
N ALA A 444 15.22 -7.62 4.91
CA ALA A 444 14.71 -8.69 4.04
C ALA A 444 13.33 -8.33 3.46
N TYR A 445 12.96 -8.97 2.35
CA TYR A 445 11.63 -8.77 1.76
C TYR A 445 10.58 -9.49 2.60
N GLY A 446 9.78 -8.73 3.35
CA GLY A 446 8.77 -9.28 4.25
C GLY A 446 9.40 -10.12 5.36
N SER A 447 8.60 -11.02 5.94
CA SER A 447 9.05 -11.93 6.98
C SER A 447 8.22 -13.21 6.97
N PRO A 448 8.85 -14.37 7.20
CA PRO A 448 8.13 -15.53 7.70
C PRO A 448 7.45 -15.24 9.05
N GLU A 449 6.56 -16.13 9.46
CA GLU A 449 5.87 -16.08 10.75
C GLU A 449 6.70 -16.86 11.77
N TYR A 450 7.02 -16.24 12.91
CA TYR A 450 7.90 -16.80 13.94
C TYR A 450 7.20 -17.01 15.27
N SER A 451 7.55 -18.13 15.92
CA SER A 451 7.15 -18.46 17.28
C SER A 451 7.64 -17.38 18.26
N PRO A 452 6.75 -16.76 19.06
CA PRO A 452 7.13 -15.84 20.11
C PRO A 452 7.89 -16.52 21.26
N SER A 453 7.55 -17.77 21.59
CA SER A 453 8.17 -18.53 22.70
C SER A 453 9.44 -19.29 22.30
N HIS A 454 9.66 -19.53 21.00
CA HIS A 454 10.86 -20.21 20.48
C HIS A 454 11.60 -19.31 19.47
N PRO A 455 12.50 -18.42 19.94
CA PRO A 455 13.23 -17.50 19.07
C PRO A 455 13.93 -18.19 17.89
N GLY A 456 13.73 -17.67 16.68
CA GLY A 456 14.31 -18.19 15.44
C GLY A 456 13.52 -19.35 14.79
N VAL A 457 12.51 -19.91 15.46
CA VAL A 457 11.67 -20.98 14.92
C VAL A 457 10.49 -20.39 14.15
N GLN A 458 10.32 -20.77 12.88
CA GLN A 458 9.15 -20.41 12.10
C GLN A 458 7.92 -21.21 12.58
N GLY A 459 6.77 -20.56 12.66
CA GLY A 459 5.51 -21.17 13.07
C GLY A 459 4.73 -20.30 14.07
N HIS A 460 3.60 -20.85 14.53
CA HIS A 460 2.68 -20.19 15.45
C HIS A 460 2.66 -20.94 16.78
N ASP A 461 2.53 -20.18 17.87
CA ASP A 461 2.35 -20.74 19.20
C ASP A 461 0.86 -20.84 19.51
N PRO A 462 0.31 -22.03 19.80
CA PRO A 462 -1.04 -22.13 20.33
C PRO A 462 -1.09 -21.52 21.72
N LEU A 463 -2.11 -20.70 21.99
CA LEU A 463 -2.36 -20.11 23.30
C LEU A 463 -3.53 -20.83 23.98
N ARG A 464 -3.32 -21.22 25.23
CA ARG A 464 -4.37 -21.90 26.00
C ARG A 464 -5.43 -20.91 26.46
N ILE A 465 -6.66 -21.14 26.06
CA ILE A 465 -7.84 -20.48 26.62
C ILE A 465 -8.24 -21.23 27.90
N THR A 466 -8.18 -20.55 29.04
CA THR A 466 -8.50 -21.17 30.35
C THR A 466 -9.94 -20.97 30.78
N GLY A 467 -10.62 -19.98 30.20
CA GLY A 467 -12.00 -19.62 30.48
C GLY A 467 -12.53 -18.65 29.43
N ALA A 468 -13.84 -18.63 29.27
CA ALA A 468 -14.53 -17.65 28.43
C ALA A 468 -15.87 -17.31 29.10
N HIS A 469 -16.15 -16.01 29.23
CA HIS A 469 -17.24 -15.50 30.06
C HIS A 469 -18.09 -14.51 29.28
N VAL A 470 -19.41 -14.64 29.37
CA VAL A 470 -20.33 -13.59 28.92
C VAL A 470 -20.38 -12.51 29.99
N LEU A 471 -20.26 -11.25 29.57
CA LEU A 471 -20.32 -10.09 30.46
C LEU A 471 -21.78 -9.63 30.66
N SER A 472 -21.99 -8.72 31.60
CA SER A 472 -23.33 -8.30 32.02
C SER A 472 -24.16 -7.57 30.96
N ASP A 473 -23.53 -7.13 29.88
CA ASP A 473 -24.22 -6.49 28.74
C ASP A 473 -24.76 -7.51 27.73
N GLU A 474 -24.55 -8.81 27.94
CA GLU A 474 -24.97 -9.94 27.10
C GLU A 474 -24.40 -9.93 25.66
N HIS A 475 -23.64 -8.90 25.29
CA HIS A 475 -23.01 -8.71 23.98
C HIS A 475 -21.49 -8.89 24.05
N SER A 476 -20.89 -8.62 25.21
CA SER A 476 -19.45 -8.71 25.39
C SER A 476 -19.06 -10.04 26.02
N ILE A 477 -17.90 -10.55 25.63
CA ILE A 477 -17.24 -11.69 26.26
C ILE A 477 -15.85 -11.31 26.76
N PHE A 478 -15.35 -12.05 27.73
CA PHE A 478 -13.93 -12.06 28.10
C PHE A 478 -13.35 -13.45 27.90
N VAL A 479 -12.33 -13.55 27.05
CA VAL A 479 -11.58 -14.79 26.78
C VAL A 479 -10.29 -14.75 27.60
N GLU A 480 -10.16 -15.63 28.59
CA GLU A 480 -8.98 -15.73 29.45
C GLU A 480 -7.83 -16.43 28.72
N ILE A 481 -6.73 -15.70 28.51
CA ILE A 481 -5.50 -16.18 27.88
C ILE A 481 -4.32 -15.74 28.78
N PRO A 482 -4.04 -16.46 29.87
CA PRO A 482 -3.05 -16.03 30.86
C PRO A 482 -1.64 -15.83 30.30
N ASP A 483 -1.30 -16.54 29.21
CA ASP A 483 0.02 -16.50 28.59
C ASP A 483 0.15 -15.40 27.50
N LEU A 484 -0.88 -14.58 27.25
CA LEU A 484 -0.88 -13.55 26.21
C LEU A 484 0.23 -12.49 26.41
N GLN A 485 1.14 -12.35 25.46
CA GLN A 485 2.21 -11.33 25.51
C GLN A 485 2.04 -10.32 24.37
N PRO A 486 2.80 -9.20 24.37
CA PRO A 486 2.92 -8.37 23.19
C PRO A 486 3.41 -9.21 22.00
N VAL A 487 2.63 -9.22 20.92
CA VAL A 487 2.87 -9.99 19.70
C VAL A 487 2.41 -9.19 18.49
N ASN A 488 3.03 -9.39 17.33
CA ASN A 488 2.58 -8.75 16.10
C ASN A 488 1.21 -9.28 15.68
N GLN A 489 0.96 -10.57 15.93
CA GLN A 489 -0.30 -11.21 15.60
C GLN A 489 -0.78 -12.17 16.70
N LEU A 490 -2.00 -11.93 17.16
CA LEU A 490 -2.85 -12.86 17.88
C LEU A 490 -4.03 -13.19 16.96
N HIS A 491 -4.24 -14.47 16.67
CA HIS A 491 -5.41 -14.95 15.97
C HIS A 491 -6.36 -15.59 16.97
N LEU A 492 -7.62 -15.14 16.98
CA LEU A 492 -8.72 -15.73 17.74
C LEU A 492 -9.76 -16.26 16.76
N ARG A 493 -10.19 -17.51 16.96
CA ARG A 493 -11.40 -18.06 16.32
C ARG A 493 -12.44 -18.33 17.39
N LEU A 494 -13.59 -17.68 17.28
CA LEU A 494 -14.62 -17.67 18.31
C LEU A 494 -15.99 -18.08 17.73
N HIS A 495 -16.68 -19.00 18.40
CA HIS A 495 -18.07 -19.35 18.11
C HIS A 495 -18.94 -18.85 19.26
N VAL A 496 -19.69 -17.77 19.03
CA VAL A 496 -20.45 -17.08 20.09
C VAL A 496 -21.96 -17.21 19.96
N ASN A 497 -22.44 -17.72 18.82
CA ASN A 497 -23.83 -18.07 18.57
C ASN A 497 -23.86 -19.31 17.66
N PRO A 498 -24.99 -20.04 17.61
CA PRO A 498 -25.28 -20.96 16.51
C PRO A 498 -25.18 -20.24 15.17
N ASP A 499 -24.61 -20.88 14.15
CA ASP A 499 -24.40 -20.25 12.83
C ASP A 499 -25.72 -19.91 12.10
N ASP A 500 -26.86 -20.47 12.53
CA ASP A 500 -28.18 -20.22 11.96
C ASP A 500 -28.94 -19.04 12.63
N ASP A 501 -28.49 -18.55 13.79
CA ASP A 501 -29.19 -17.50 14.54
C ASP A 501 -29.03 -16.12 13.87
N TYR A 502 -27.84 -15.85 13.33
CA TYR A 502 -27.48 -14.60 12.68
C TYR A 502 -26.62 -14.87 11.45
N ALA A 503 -26.72 -14.01 10.43
CA ALA A 503 -25.79 -14.08 9.32
C ALA A 503 -24.35 -13.84 9.82
N VAL A 504 -23.42 -14.70 9.38
CA VAL A 504 -22.01 -14.63 9.75
C VAL A 504 -21.25 -13.86 8.68
N CYS A 505 -20.51 -12.82 9.08
CA CYS A 505 -19.72 -12.01 8.14
C CYS A 505 -18.38 -12.66 7.75
N ASN A 506 -17.99 -13.74 8.43
CA ASN A 506 -16.72 -14.42 8.21
C ASN A 506 -16.74 -15.24 6.89
N PRO A 507 -15.72 -15.12 6.02
CA PRO A 507 -15.56 -15.95 4.81
C PRO A 507 -15.63 -17.47 5.06
N ALA A 508 -15.26 -17.93 6.27
CA ALA A 508 -15.37 -19.34 6.65
C ALA A 508 -16.83 -19.84 6.76
N GLY A 509 -17.82 -18.94 6.71
CA GLY A 509 -19.25 -19.24 6.82
C GLY A 509 -19.71 -19.65 8.23
N SER A 510 -18.81 -19.67 9.20
CA SER A 510 -19.08 -20.01 10.60
C SER A 510 -18.07 -19.34 11.53
N GLY A 511 -18.50 -19.05 12.75
CA GLY A 511 -17.67 -18.40 13.76
C GLY A 511 -17.05 -17.05 13.33
N HIS A 512 -16.14 -16.54 14.14
CA HIS A 512 -15.55 -15.22 13.96
C HIS A 512 -14.04 -15.29 14.13
N ASP A 513 -13.30 -14.96 13.07
CA ASP A 513 -11.85 -14.84 13.10
C ASP A 513 -11.47 -13.37 13.36
N LEU A 514 -10.64 -13.14 14.37
CA LEU A 514 -10.07 -11.83 14.71
C LEU A 514 -8.54 -11.95 14.67
N PHE A 515 -7.91 -11.11 13.86
CA PHE A 515 -6.47 -11.00 13.74
C PHE A 515 -6.04 -9.70 14.44
N VAL A 516 -5.62 -9.83 15.69
CA VAL A 516 -5.29 -8.71 16.58
C VAL A 516 -3.78 -8.46 16.59
N THR A 517 -3.39 -7.20 16.43
CA THR A 517 -2.03 -6.75 16.75
C THR A 517 -1.98 -6.30 18.20
N VAL A 518 -1.04 -6.84 18.97
CA VAL A 518 -0.95 -6.62 20.42
C VAL A 518 0.35 -5.91 20.73
N HIS A 519 0.31 -4.58 20.73
CA HIS A 519 1.46 -3.76 21.10
C HIS A 519 1.60 -3.61 22.61
N ARG A 520 0.47 -3.46 23.30
CA ARG A 520 0.41 -3.20 24.74
C ARG A 520 -0.78 -3.91 25.37
N LEU A 521 -0.59 -4.31 26.63
CA LEU A 521 -1.58 -4.98 27.46
C LEU A 521 -2.02 -4.01 28.57
N ASP A 522 -3.33 -3.85 28.79
CA ASP A 522 -3.84 -3.13 29.96
C ASP A 522 -3.80 -4.04 31.20
N ALA A 523 -3.95 -3.46 32.38
CA ALA A 523 -4.04 -4.19 33.63
C ALA A 523 -5.04 -5.36 33.54
N ALA A 524 -4.73 -6.45 34.25
CA ALA A 524 -5.57 -7.65 34.23
C ALA A 524 -7.06 -7.35 34.49
N PHE A 525 -7.93 -7.88 33.63
CA PHE A 525 -9.37 -7.72 33.73
C PHE A 525 -9.91 -8.46 34.96
N GLN A 526 -10.59 -7.73 35.84
CA GLN A 526 -11.07 -8.23 37.13
C GLN A 526 -12.56 -8.62 37.11
N GLY A 527 -13.25 -8.40 36.00
CA GLY A 527 -14.70 -8.60 35.86
C GLY A 527 -15.14 -10.05 35.70
N VAL A 528 -14.24 -11.02 35.86
CA VAL A 528 -14.55 -12.46 35.76
C VAL A 528 -14.74 -13.11 37.13
N PRO A 529 -15.71 -14.03 37.29
CA PRO A 529 -15.91 -14.75 38.55
C PRO A 529 -14.65 -15.51 39.00
N GLY A 530 -14.24 -15.31 40.24
CA GLY A 530 -13.11 -16.03 40.82
C GLY A 530 -11.73 -15.53 40.37
N PHE A 531 -11.64 -14.33 39.78
CA PHE A 531 -10.38 -13.68 39.42
C PHE A 531 -9.38 -13.71 40.59
N LYS A 532 -8.15 -14.15 40.29
CA LYS A 532 -7.01 -14.07 41.20
C LYS A 532 -5.88 -13.34 40.49
N PRO A 533 -5.34 -12.26 41.08
CA PRO A 533 -4.17 -11.60 40.53
C PRO A 533 -3.01 -12.60 40.39
N VAL A 534 -2.41 -12.66 39.22
CA VAL A 534 -1.19 -13.43 38.95
C VAL A 534 -0.11 -12.44 38.54
N ALA A 535 1.01 -12.44 39.23
CA ALA A 535 2.15 -11.64 38.84
C ALA A 535 2.70 -12.17 37.51
N LYS A 536 2.73 -11.32 36.49
CA LYS A 536 3.21 -11.66 35.15
C LYS A 536 4.32 -10.71 34.74
N THR A 537 5.41 -11.26 34.21
CA THR A 537 6.43 -10.45 33.55
C THR A 537 5.99 -10.23 32.11
N ILE A 538 5.81 -8.96 31.73
CA ILE A 538 5.47 -8.60 30.36
C ILE A 538 6.75 -8.51 29.54
N ALA A 539 6.80 -9.25 28.43
CA ALA A 539 7.94 -9.23 27.52
C ALA A 539 8.08 -7.85 26.85
N ALA A 540 9.30 -7.49 26.49
CA ALA A 540 9.54 -6.32 25.65
C ALA A 540 8.88 -6.51 24.27
N HIS A 541 8.52 -5.41 23.61
CA HIS A 541 7.91 -5.47 22.29
C HIS A 541 8.81 -6.21 21.27
N PRO A 542 8.27 -7.11 20.42
CA PRO A 542 9.06 -7.95 19.50
C PRO A 542 10.08 -7.17 18.64
N ILE A 543 9.69 -5.98 18.17
CA ILE A 543 10.56 -5.14 17.32
C ILE A 543 11.90 -4.78 17.97
N LEU A 544 11.96 -4.69 19.31
CA LEU A 544 13.19 -4.32 20.01
C LEU A 544 14.23 -5.44 19.93
N ALA A 545 13.77 -6.70 19.93
CA ALA A 545 14.64 -7.85 19.73
C ALA A 545 15.20 -7.86 18.30
N ASP A 546 14.38 -7.55 17.30
CA ASP A 546 14.81 -7.50 15.91
C ASP A 546 15.80 -6.37 15.64
N LEU A 547 15.61 -5.20 16.26
CA LEU A 547 16.57 -4.09 16.18
C LEU A 547 17.93 -4.46 16.78
N ALA A 548 17.92 -5.19 17.90
CA ALA A 548 19.16 -5.70 18.50
C ALA A 548 19.84 -6.74 17.59
N LEU A 549 19.07 -7.61 16.92
CA LEU A 549 19.60 -8.57 15.95
C LEU A 549 20.19 -7.88 14.71
N ASN A 550 19.49 -6.89 14.14
CA ASN A 550 19.96 -6.13 12.99
C ASN A 550 21.24 -5.32 13.27
N ALA A 551 21.48 -4.95 14.52
CA ALA A 551 22.73 -4.30 14.92
C ALA A 551 23.94 -5.24 14.79
N VAL A 552 23.73 -6.57 14.77
CA VAL A 552 24.78 -7.58 14.56
C VAL A 552 25.10 -7.66 13.07
N ARG A 553 26.12 -6.92 12.62
CA ARG A 553 26.66 -7.02 11.25
C ARG A 553 27.81 -8.02 11.20
N VAL A 554 27.81 -8.92 10.23
CA VAL A 554 29.01 -9.70 9.89
C VAL A 554 29.97 -8.77 9.13
N PRO A 555 31.14 -8.39 9.70
CA PRO A 555 32.03 -7.48 9.02
C PRO A 555 32.56 -8.13 7.74
N ASN A 556 32.44 -7.43 6.61
CA ASN A 556 33.00 -7.90 5.35
C ASN A 556 34.53 -8.04 5.47
N PRO A 557 35.09 -9.25 5.27
CA PRO A 557 36.50 -9.52 5.53
C PRO A 557 37.43 -8.82 4.52
N TRP A 558 36.92 -8.37 3.37
CA TRP A 558 37.69 -7.69 2.32
C TRP A 558 37.67 -6.16 2.43
N ARG A 559 37.23 -5.58 3.56
CA ARG A 559 37.25 -4.12 3.77
C ARG A 559 38.64 -3.54 4.04
N LYS A 560 39.61 -4.38 4.43
CA LYS A 560 40.96 -3.92 4.80
C LYS A 560 41.80 -3.61 3.55
N PRO A 561 42.38 -2.40 3.41
CA PRO A 561 43.24 -2.07 2.28
C PRO A 561 44.41 -3.03 2.10
N VAL A 562 44.68 -3.41 0.86
CA VAL A 562 45.87 -4.17 0.46
C VAL A 562 46.85 -3.23 -0.24
N GLU A 563 48.10 -3.22 0.21
CA GLU A 563 49.15 -2.39 -0.37
C GLU A 563 49.42 -2.77 -1.84
N GLY A 564 49.62 -1.77 -2.69
CA GLY A 564 49.86 -1.98 -4.13
C GLY A 564 48.65 -2.45 -4.93
N ALA A 565 47.44 -2.47 -4.34
CA ALA A 565 46.23 -2.90 -5.03
C ALA A 565 45.85 -1.97 -6.18
N ARG A 566 45.67 -2.53 -7.38
CA ARG A 566 45.21 -1.79 -8.55
C ARG A 566 43.72 -1.47 -8.43
N ARG A 567 43.35 -0.21 -8.67
CA ARG A 567 41.95 0.22 -8.66
C ARG A 567 41.19 -0.37 -9.86
N VAL A 568 40.03 -0.94 -9.57
CA VAL A 568 39.05 -1.39 -10.57
C VAL A 568 37.71 -0.83 -10.15
N GLU A 569 37.08 -0.05 -11.02
CA GLU A 569 35.72 0.45 -10.77
C GLU A 569 34.74 -0.31 -11.66
N LEU A 570 33.65 -0.77 -11.07
CA LEU A 570 32.54 -1.42 -11.74
C LEU A 570 31.27 -0.64 -11.38
N GLN A 571 30.58 -0.11 -12.38
CA GLN A 571 29.29 0.56 -12.17
C GLN A 571 28.14 -0.40 -12.46
N THR A 572 27.03 -0.26 -11.73
CA THR A 572 25.74 -0.84 -12.15
C THR A 572 25.17 -0.02 -13.30
N ALA A 573 24.28 -0.64 -14.09
CA ALA A 573 23.60 -0.03 -15.22
C ALA A 573 22.13 -0.47 -15.23
N GLY A 574 21.31 0.22 -16.03
CA GLY A 574 19.88 -0.09 -16.14
C GLY A 574 19.60 -1.53 -16.57
N ASN A 575 18.35 -1.95 -16.38
CA ASN A 575 17.86 -3.31 -16.69
C ASN A 575 18.59 -4.42 -15.92
N LEU A 576 18.96 -4.17 -14.66
CA LEU A 576 19.63 -5.14 -13.78
C LEU A 576 20.93 -5.67 -14.42
N THR A 577 21.84 -4.78 -14.80
CA THR A 577 23.12 -5.17 -15.41
C THR A 577 24.29 -4.45 -14.76
N TYR A 578 25.49 -5.00 -14.94
CA TYR A 578 26.72 -4.25 -14.74
C TYR A 578 27.10 -3.51 -16.02
N ALA A 579 27.64 -2.29 -15.89
CA ALA A 579 28.04 -1.46 -17.03
C ALA A 579 29.15 -2.11 -17.88
N THR A 580 30.02 -2.92 -17.26
CA THR A 580 30.89 -3.87 -17.96
C THR A 580 30.63 -5.28 -17.47
N ARG A 581 30.62 -6.23 -18.40
CA ARG A 581 30.50 -7.67 -18.11
C ARG A 581 31.85 -8.39 -18.10
N GLU A 582 32.94 -7.70 -18.44
CA GLU A 582 34.29 -8.27 -18.39
C GLU A 582 35.20 -7.39 -17.53
N LEU A 583 35.89 -8.04 -16.60
CA LEU A 583 37.02 -7.49 -15.85
C LEU A 583 38.28 -8.32 -16.14
N ARG A 584 39.46 -7.72 -16.03
CA ARG A 584 40.74 -8.40 -16.28
C ARG A 584 41.72 -8.19 -15.14
N ALA A 585 42.44 -9.25 -14.78
CA ALA A 585 43.49 -9.22 -13.77
C ALA A 585 44.59 -10.22 -14.08
N LYS A 586 45.78 -9.99 -13.54
CA LYS A 586 46.83 -11.03 -13.52
C LYS A 586 46.59 -12.00 -12.38
N ALA A 587 47.06 -13.24 -12.52
CA ALA A 587 47.06 -14.19 -11.40
C ALA A 587 47.71 -13.60 -10.14
N ASN A 588 47.03 -13.73 -8.98
CA ASN A 588 47.44 -13.17 -7.68
C ASN A 588 47.56 -11.63 -7.60
N GLU A 589 47.06 -10.89 -8.60
CA GLU A 589 47.10 -9.43 -8.58
C GLU A 589 46.25 -8.87 -7.43
N PRO A 590 46.78 -7.97 -6.57
CA PRO A 590 45.98 -7.28 -5.58
C PRO A 590 45.08 -6.24 -6.28
N LEU A 591 43.77 -6.29 -6.01
CA LEU A 591 42.77 -5.39 -6.60
C LEU A 591 42.00 -4.65 -5.51
N ALA A 592 41.81 -3.34 -5.72
CA ALA A 592 40.86 -2.52 -4.99
C ALA A 592 39.63 -2.35 -5.88
N LEU A 593 38.66 -3.26 -5.73
CA LEU A 593 37.44 -3.28 -6.53
C LEU A 593 36.39 -2.38 -5.88
N THR A 594 35.94 -1.37 -6.61
CA THR A 594 34.86 -0.47 -6.20
C THR A 594 33.62 -0.76 -7.01
N LEU A 595 32.54 -1.19 -6.34
CA LEU A 595 31.20 -1.21 -6.93
C LEU A 595 30.55 0.16 -6.69
N VAL A 596 30.16 0.84 -7.76
CA VAL A 596 29.39 2.09 -7.71
C VAL A 596 27.98 1.79 -8.17
N ASN A 597 26.98 2.16 -7.37
CA ASN A 597 25.58 1.92 -7.69
C ASN A 597 24.83 3.21 -8.05
N PRO A 598 24.89 3.70 -9.31
CA PRO A 598 24.05 4.80 -9.76
C PRO A 598 22.58 4.41 -9.99
N ASP A 599 22.22 3.13 -9.86
CA ASP A 599 20.87 2.62 -10.08
C ASP A 599 19.92 2.95 -8.92
N VAL A 600 18.63 2.69 -9.11
CA VAL A 600 17.54 2.93 -8.14
C VAL A 600 17.19 1.71 -7.29
N VAL A 601 17.89 0.59 -7.48
CA VAL A 601 17.74 -0.63 -6.66
C VAL A 601 19.08 -1.03 -6.02
N PRO A 602 19.08 -1.71 -4.86
CA PRO A 602 20.32 -2.17 -4.23
C PRO A 602 21.00 -3.28 -5.04
N HIS A 603 22.33 -3.28 -5.05
CA HIS A 603 23.12 -4.29 -5.77
C HIS A 603 24.35 -4.69 -4.97
N ASN A 604 24.84 -5.91 -5.19
CA ASN A 604 26.15 -6.33 -4.72
C ASN A 604 26.96 -6.92 -5.89
N TRP A 605 28.19 -7.33 -5.60
CA TRP A 605 29.06 -8.03 -6.53
C TRP A 605 29.69 -9.21 -5.80
N VAL A 606 29.54 -10.41 -6.37
CA VAL A 606 30.03 -11.66 -5.78
C VAL A 606 30.84 -12.41 -6.83
N LEU A 607 32.12 -12.69 -6.55
CA LEU A 607 32.97 -13.53 -7.39
C LEU A 607 32.82 -14.99 -6.98
N VAL A 608 32.65 -15.88 -7.94
CA VAL A 608 32.48 -17.32 -7.69
C VAL A 608 33.47 -18.18 -8.47
N ARG A 609 33.59 -19.44 -8.07
CA ARG A 609 34.41 -20.43 -8.79
C ARG A 609 33.89 -20.66 -10.23
N PRO A 610 34.78 -21.07 -11.17
CA PRO A 610 34.36 -21.45 -12.51
C PRO A 610 33.28 -22.55 -12.47
N GLY A 611 32.20 -22.36 -13.22
CA GLY A 611 31.05 -23.29 -13.27
C GLY A 611 30.03 -23.15 -12.13
N ALA A 612 30.24 -22.27 -11.16
CA ALA A 612 29.36 -22.13 -9.99
C ALA A 612 28.25 -21.06 -10.14
N LEU A 613 28.12 -20.41 -11.30
CA LEU A 613 27.16 -19.32 -11.49
C LEU A 613 25.72 -19.76 -11.21
N GLN A 614 25.27 -20.88 -11.81
CA GLN A 614 23.89 -21.35 -11.61
C GLN A 614 23.65 -21.85 -10.18
N SER A 615 24.62 -22.53 -9.56
CA SER A 615 24.44 -23.06 -8.19
C SER A 615 24.37 -21.93 -7.15
N VAL A 616 25.29 -20.97 -7.21
CA VAL A 616 25.29 -19.81 -6.29
C VAL A 616 24.10 -18.90 -6.56
N GLY A 617 23.74 -18.67 -7.83
CA GLY A 617 22.52 -17.93 -8.19
C GLY A 617 21.25 -18.59 -7.66
N GLY A 618 21.14 -19.92 -7.79
CA GLY A 618 20.03 -20.69 -7.22
C GLY A 618 19.92 -20.56 -5.70
N LEU A 619 21.05 -20.60 -4.98
CA LEU A 619 21.08 -20.36 -3.54
C LEU A 619 20.69 -18.92 -3.18
N ALA A 620 21.11 -17.93 -3.98
CA ALA A 620 20.74 -16.53 -3.77
C ALA A 620 19.20 -16.33 -3.82
N ASN A 621 18.50 -17.02 -4.73
CA ASN A 621 17.04 -16.97 -4.77
C ASN A 621 16.38 -17.55 -3.50
N GLN A 622 17.01 -18.52 -2.84
CA GLN A 622 16.49 -19.12 -1.60
C GLN A 622 16.66 -18.19 -0.39
N LEU A 623 17.61 -17.25 -0.45
CA LEU A 623 17.85 -16.30 0.64
C LEU A 623 16.71 -15.29 0.84
N ILE A 624 15.80 -15.13 -0.12
CA ILE A 624 14.63 -14.22 -0.01
C ILE A 624 13.84 -14.47 1.27
N ALA A 625 13.68 -15.75 1.64
CA ALA A 625 12.91 -16.16 2.81
C ALA A 625 13.75 -16.24 4.10
N ASN A 626 15.05 -15.96 4.04
CA ASN A 626 15.93 -16.04 5.21
C ASN A 626 16.02 -14.65 5.89
N PRO A 627 15.61 -14.53 7.17
CA PRO A 627 15.63 -13.25 7.90
C PRO A 627 17.05 -12.70 8.11
N GLU A 628 18.07 -13.55 8.10
CA GLU A 628 19.47 -13.14 8.23
C GLU A 628 20.10 -12.72 6.90
N ALA A 629 19.39 -12.90 5.77
CA ALA A 629 19.93 -12.62 4.45
C ALA A 629 20.42 -11.18 4.33
N PHE A 630 19.65 -10.22 4.85
CA PHE A 630 20.06 -8.82 4.85
C PHE A 630 21.31 -8.56 5.68
N ALA A 631 21.37 -9.09 6.91
CA ALA A 631 22.53 -8.98 7.79
C ALA A 631 23.81 -9.59 7.17
N ARG A 632 23.62 -10.54 6.24
CA ARG A 632 24.67 -11.22 5.48
C ARG A 632 24.81 -10.72 4.05
N HIS A 633 24.22 -9.57 3.72
CA HIS A 633 24.33 -8.93 2.40
C HIS A 633 23.92 -9.82 1.21
N TYR A 634 22.93 -10.70 1.45
CA TYR A 634 22.43 -11.71 0.51
C TYR A 634 23.53 -12.59 -0.08
N ILE A 635 24.57 -12.88 0.71
CA ILE A 635 25.66 -13.78 0.31
C ILE A 635 25.32 -15.21 0.73
N PRO A 636 25.15 -16.15 -0.23
CA PRO A 636 24.91 -17.57 0.10
C PRO A 636 26.07 -18.20 0.88
N GLU A 637 25.75 -19.14 1.78
CA GLU A 637 26.79 -20.01 2.37
C GLU A 637 27.23 -21.03 1.33
N SER A 638 28.33 -20.75 0.66
CA SER A 638 28.93 -21.67 -0.28
C SER A 638 30.45 -21.50 -0.32
N ALA A 639 31.16 -22.63 -0.38
CA ALA A 639 32.60 -22.65 -0.62
C ALA A 639 33.00 -22.19 -2.04
N ASP A 640 32.01 -22.00 -2.92
CA ASP A 640 32.19 -21.47 -4.26
C ASP A 640 32.25 -19.93 -4.29
N VAL A 641 31.80 -19.24 -3.24
CA VAL A 641 31.94 -17.78 -3.10
C VAL A 641 33.38 -17.44 -2.73
N LEU A 642 34.07 -16.69 -3.59
CA LEU A 642 35.48 -16.34 -3.41
C LEU A 642 35.67 -15.01 -2.70
N CYS A 643 34.89 -13.99 -3.07
CA CYS A 643 34.87 -12.68 -2.44
C CYS A 643 33.60 -11.92 -2.84
N TYR A 644 33.24 -10.90 -2.05
CA TYR A 644 32.04 -10.13 -2.31
C TYR A 644 32.12 -8.70 -1.76
N THR A 645 31.35 -7.81 -2.37
CA THR A 645 30.92 -6.56 -1.74
C THR A 645 29.71 -6.82 -0.86
N ASP A 646 29.50 -5.96 0.12
CA ASP A 646 28.19 -5.84 0.76
C ASP A 646 27.17 -5.35 -0.27
N VAL A 647 25.90 -5.34 0.14
CA VAL A 647 24.84 -4.67 -0.63
C VAL A 647 25.14 -3.17 -0.62
N VAL A 648 25.21 -2.59 -1.81
CA VAL A 648 25.44 -1.18 -2.06
C VAL A 648 24.10 -0.55 -2.44
N ASP A 649 23.61 0.35 -1.59
CA ASP A 649 22.34 1.05 -1.80
C ASP A 649 22.39 2.03 -3.00
N PRO A 650 21.22 2.44 -3.54
CA PRO A 650 21.14 3.47 -4.57
C PRO A 650 21.94 4.73 -4.25
N GLY A 651 22.75 5.17 -5.22
CA GLY A 651 23.63 6.34 -5.10
C GLY A 651 24.87 6.14 -4.23
N GLN A 652 25.10 4.94 -3.69
CA GLN A 652 26.25 4.61 -2.86
C GLN A 652 27.35 3.87 -3.64
N SER A 653 28.50 3.69 -2.99
CA SER A 653 29.58 2.86 -3.51
C SER A 653 30.28 2.11 -2.37
N GLN A 654 30.94 1.00 -2.71
CA GLN A 654 31.78 0.27 -1.77
C GLN A 654 33.04 -0.25 -2.45
N THR A 655 34.18 -0.09 -1.77
CA THR A 655 35.45 -0.71 -2.14
C THR A 655 35.74 -1.94 -1.28
N ILE A 656 36.12 -3.04 -1.95
CA ILE A 656 36.72 -4.22 -1.33
C ILE A 656 38.14 -4.44 -1.88
N TYR A 657 38.96 -5.12 -1.11
CA TYR A 657 40.35 -5.44 -1.45
C TYR A 657 40.54 -6.94 -1.52
N ILE A 658 40.87 -7.43 -2.71
CA ILE A 658 40.93 -8.85 -3.00
C ILE A 658 42.27 -9.20 -3.64
N GLN A 659 42.66 -10.46 -3.52
CA GLN A 659 43.70 -11.04 -4.36
C GLN A 659 43.02 -11.79 -5.49
N ALA A 660 43.32 -11.44 -6.75
CA ALA A 660 42.77 -12.14 -7.89
C ALA A 660 43.15 -13.64 -7.83
N PRO A 661 42.29 -14.56 -8.32
CA PRO A 661 42.58 -15.99 -8.28
C PRO A 661 43.97 -16.33 -8.83
N SER A 662 44.63 -17.32 -8.24
CA SER A 662 45.98 -17.72 -8.61
C SER A 662 46.05 -18.53 -9.91
N GLN A 663 44.94 -19.13 -10.32
CA GLN A 663 44.84 -19.91 -11.55
C GLN A 663 44.26 -19.04 -12.68
N PRO A 664 44.92 -18.97 -13.85
CA PRO A 664 44.33 -18.36 -15.02
C PRO A 664 43.01 -19.02 -15.41
N GLY A 665 42.02 -18.22 -15.81
CA GLY A 665 40.68 -18.74 -16.10
C GLY A 665 39.62 -17.64 -16.14
N ARG A 666 38.37 -18.07 -16.39
CA ARG A 666 37.17 -17.22 -16.36
C ARG A 666 36.41 -17.50 -15.07
N TYR A 667 36.33 -16.49 -14.22
CA TYR A 667 35.64 -16.55 -12.94
C TYR A 667 34.36 -15.73 -13.05
N PRO A 668 33.17 -16.35 -12.94
CA PRO A 668 31.94 -15.59 -13.00
C PRO A 668 31.82 -14.67 -11.80
N PHE A 669 31.23 -13.50 -12.00
CA PHE A 669 30.69 -12.68 -10.94
C PHE A 669 29.20 -12.38 -11.18
N LEU A 670 28.45 -12.23 -10.11
CA LEU A 670 27.00 -12.00 -10.14
C LEU A 670 26.54 -11.07 -9.03
N CYS A 671 25.37 -10.46 -9.22
CA CYS A 671 24.61 -9.81 -8.17
C CYS A 671 23.73 -10.87 -7.50
N THR A 672 23.98 -11.17 -6.22
CA THR A 672 23.17 -12.11 -5.44
C THR A 672 22.02 -11.43 -4.70
N PHE A 673 21.80 -10.14 -4.92
CA PHE A 673 20.53 -9.53 -4.55
C PHE A 673 19.38 -10.29 -5.24
N PRO A 674 18.30 -10.63 -4.53
CA PRO A 674 17.31 -11.58 -5.02
C PRO A 674 16.81 -11.33 -6.45
N GLY A 675 16.82 -12.38 -7.27
CA GLY A 675 16.34 -12.34 -8.66
C GLY A 675 17.26 -11.63 -9.67
N HIS A 676 18.31 -10.91 -9.24
CA HIS A 676 19.15 -10.12 -10.14
C HIS A 676 20.11 -10.98 -10.97
N TRP A 677 20.71 -12.02 -10.37
CA TRP A 677 21.79 -12.82 -10.97
C TRP A 677 21.47 -13.42 -12.35
N MET A 678 20.18 -13.66 -12.65
CA MET A 678 19.73 -14.25 -13.92
C MET A 678 20.16 -13.40 -15.12
N VAL A 679 20.25 -12.08 -14.94
CA VAL A 679 20.64 -11.11 -15.98
C VAL A 679 21.87 -10.29 -15.58
N MET A 680 22.11 -10.11 -14.27
CA MET A 680 23.18 -9.30 -13.71
C MET A 680 24.41 -10.14 -13.34
N ASN A 681 25.17 -10.52 -14.36
CA ASN A 681 26.41 -11.27 -14.21
C ASN A 681 27.45 -10.88 -15.27
N GLY A 682 28.69 -11.27 -15.02
CA GLY A 682 29.85 -11.07 -15.89
C GLY A 682 31.00 -11.98 -15.51
N GLU A 683 32.19 -11.72 -16.03
CA GLU A 683 33.38 -12.55 -15.78
C GLU A 683 34.62 -11.73 -15.45
N LEU A 684 35.36 -12.17 -14.44
CA LEU A 684 36.75 -11.79 -14.21
C LEU A 684 37.64 -12.77 -14.97
N ILE A 685 38.36 -12.26 -15.96
CA ILE A 685 39.35 -13.01 -16.75
C ILE A 685 40.71 -12.85 -16.08
N VAL A 686 41.24 -13.95 -15.56
CA VAL A 686 42.56 -14.02 -14.94
C VAL A 686 43.56 -14.54 -15.97
N GLN A 687 44.65 -13.81 -16.18
CA GLN A 687 45.70 -14.09 -17.18
C GLN A 687 47.09 -14.25 -16.57
#